data_AF-A0A084EBE5-F1
#
_entry.id   AF-A0A084EBE5-F1
#
_cell.length_a   1.000
_cell.length_b   1.000
_cell.length_c   1.000
_cell.angle_alpha   90.00
_cell.angle_beta   90.00
_cell.angle_gamma   90.00
#
_symmetry.space_group_name_H-M   'P 1'
#
loop_
_entity.id
_entity.type
_entity.pdbx_description
1 polymer ?
#
loop_
_entity_poly.entity_id
_entity_poly.type
_entity_poly.pdbx_seq_one_letter_code
_entity_poly.pdbx_strand_id
1 'polypeptide(L)'
;MMIGYMVGFPAQASSAWMDDGTATPTPTPTGPVTAATIDSSGTVLSLTLSGVSAGSWAGYGFADDTVPMTGVTLATTTAGFDRTGGQAVANAARSRSLWAIKPCRKTPIAPSSTTVPNAKLLDEVDNGDGTRTVRLRLSAHVYAGDGCTLSLAAGWRSGASAQASVAVTNNSALAAAPVIGGRWLTVPKQRVTGSFRVDIMAGSINPEGRSGLAAVRFDVTDGTTTKSVWASAMTTSNAHGDAVRCWGADIDPSGLNAGLITVHKTLYPWVGPSRTSGTAQSTNAGSFVNTADAPLVMAYDPAGTRYAPAYVVCDPVNGTATASAAMVQSSLAAAKAVAAASKPISVTCALQAIYLANRSAAAANGSAAISRMADNAIVVIPAGTTGMGATAITTGFTAAECWPIVMGDPEDANPRVNCIVETGASAVNLRATHIALRDLTLNVGGVNLSNAAYYWLHNVQVEAKSGQGASSAFLTSSTIGYNYATKSAIGASLSAISWKQTGSGQKWALVRSCTTPRDINALAIVNCSAVNMVGWTAGGDADSQADWIAVGNLLLSQTARGITFPSVASGGYSQMVRPMFVNNVLERIGASTEPHMAMAENSLERFTHMLFEGNSLIGERTNTLYNDPGDLTSHNSHVDCRVAGNFFDWMPTKQDDFYDDTTVASNGGAPNYGYRPWLTDNLWFQDGCNSEGNVHARRTGGGGFAPHGYGRGAVVNPSAATSQGNAWIKFTADRSVLGDGTGGGDYRPASGSPLIGVASRANVDVDRAGVARGPTFAAGALETA
;
A
#
# COMPACT_ATOMS: atom_id res chain seq x y z
N MET A 1 2.73 74.27 -12.45
CA MET A 1 1.58 74.46 -13.34
C MET A 1 1.86 73.65 -14.61
N MET A 2 1.39 72.41 -14.65
CA MET A 2 1.61 71.48 -15.75
C MET A 2 0.35 70.62 -15.88
N ILE A 3 -0.17 70.60 -17.10
CA ILE A 3 -1.46 70.06 -17.52
C ILE A 3 -1.34 68.54 -17.65
N GLY A 4 -2.34 67.81 -17.13
CA GLY A 4 -2.38 66.35 -17.13
C GLY A 4 -2.74 65.73 -18.48
N TYR A 5 -2.19 64.54 -18.73
CA TYR A 5 -2.65 63.62 -19.76
C TYR A 5 -2.88 62.24 -19.13
N MET A 6 -4.16 61.86 -19.02
CA MET A 6 -4.62 60.47 -18.92
C MET A 6 -4.81 59.94 -20.34
N VAL A 7 -4.27 58.76 -20.65
CA VAL A 7 -4.57 58.02 -21.88
C VAL A 7 -5.33 56.75 -21.48
N GLY A 8 -6.62 56.73 -21.78
CA GLY A 8 -7.48 55.55 -21.74
C GLY A 8 -7.47 54.85 -23.10
N PHE A 9 -7.39 53.52 -23.08
CA PHE A 9 -7.55 52.67 -24.25
C PHE A 9 -9.05 52.42 -24.54
N PRO A 10 -9.45 52.33 -25.82
CA PRO A 10 -10.85 52.26 -26.23
C PRO A 10 -11.48 50.87 -26.03
N ALA A 11 -12.72 50.89 -25.57
CA ALA A 11 -13.63 49.76 -25.53
C ALA A 11 -13.95 49.26 -26.96
N GLN A 12 -13.79 47.96 -27.20
CA GLN A 12 -14.31 47.29 -28.39
C GLN A 12 -15.71 46.74 -28.15
N ALA A 13 -16.51 46.86 -29.20
CA ALA A 13 -17.96 46.85 -29.23
C ALA A 13 -18.61 45.50 -28.92
N SER A 14 -19.69 45.58 -28.14
CA SER A 14 -20.74 44.56 -28.05
C SER A 14 -21.54 44.53 -29.35
N SER A 15 -21.46 43.45 -30.11
CA SER A 15 -22.40 43.19 -31.21
C SER A 15 -23.72 42.68 -30.63
N ALA A 16 -24.75 43.51 -30.70
CA ALA A 16 -26.13 43.15 -30.46
C ALA A 16 -26.56 42.03 -31.42
N TRP A 17 -27.00 40.90 -30.86
CA TRP A 17 -27.90 40.00 -31.55
C TRP A 17 -29.32 40.39 -31.16
N MET A 18 -30.15 40.52 -32.19
CA MET A 18 -31.53 40.97 -32.08
C MET A 18 -32.36 40.00 -31.24
N ASP A 19 -33.07 40.62 -30.30
CA ASP A 19 -34.21 40.09 -29.56
C ASP A 19 -35.35 39.87 -30.55
N ASP A 20 -35.67 38.60 -30.85
CA ASP A 20 -36.96 38.22 -31.44
C ASP A 20 -37.75 37.46 -30.37
N GLY A 21 -39.01 37.88 -30.20
CA GLY A 21 -40.08 36.95 -29.88
C GLY A 21 -40.09 36.38 -28.47
N THR A 22 -40.87 37.04 -27.61
CA THR A 22 -41.41 36.49 -26.36
C THR A 22 -41.96 35.07 -26.52
N ALA A 23 -41.17 34.08 -26.11
CA ALA A 23 -41.66 32.83 -25.55
C ALA A 23 -40.97 32.67 -24.20
N THR A 24 -41.69 32.95 -23.12
CA THR A 24 -41.40 32.31 -21.84
C THR A 24 -41.25 30.81 -22.15
N PRO A 25 -40.09 30.17 -21.91
CA PRO A 25 -39.96 28.76 -22.21
C PRO A 25 -41.00 28.04 -21.36
N THR A 26 -42.06 27.56 -22.00
CA THR A 26 -43.01 26.64 -21.37
C THR A 26 -42.16 25.53 -20.78
N PRO A 27 -42.23 25.25 -19.47
CA PRO A 27 -41.42 24.19 -18.88
C PRO A 27 -41.68 22.92 -19.69
N THR A 28 -40.67 22.49 -20.44
CA THR A 28 -40.79 21.28 -21.26
C THR A 28 -41.09 20.16 -20.28
N PRO A 29 -42.14 19.34 -20.51
CA PRO A 29 -42.52 18.29 -19.57
C PRO A 29 -41.30 17.42 -19.26
N THR A 30 -40.80 17.53 -18.04
CA THR A 30 -39.70 16.72 -17.56
C THR A 30 -40.28 15.41 -17.07
N GLY A 31 -40.71 14.55 -18.00
CA GLY A 31 -41.40 13.33 -17.58
C GLY A 31 -40.52 12.44 -16.69
N PRO A 32 -41.17 11.58 -15.88
CA PRO A 32 -40.53 10.82 -14.82
C PRO A 32 -39.57 9.77 -15.38
N VAL A 33 -38.65 9.32 -14.52
CA VAL A 33 -37.92 8.07 -14.76
C VAL A 33 -38.91 6.91 -14.67
N THR A 34 -39.01 6.13 -15.74
CA THR A 34 -39.89 4.96 -15.87
C THR A 34 -39.14 3.64 -15.77
N ALA A 35 -37.84 3.63 -16.07
CA ALA A 35 -36.97 2.48 -15.86
C ALA A 35 -35.56 2.94 -15.51
N ALA A 36 -34.85 2.10 -14.74
CA ALA A 36 -33.46 2.33 -14.40
C ALA A 36 -32.70 1.00 -14.42
N THR A 37 -31.49 0.99 -15.00
CA THR A 37 -30.67 -0.20 -15.11
C THR A 37 -29.20 0.08 -14.82
N ILE A 38 -28.52 -0.87 -14.20
CA ILE A 38 -27.06 -0.89 -14.13
C ILE A 38 -26.54 -1.70 -15.31
N ASP A 39 -25.49 -1.22 -15.97
CA ASP A 39 -24.84 -1.94 -17.06
C ASP A 39 -23.94 -3.09 -16.58
N SER A 40 -23.40 -3.86 -17.52
CA SER A 40 -22.54 -5.01 -17.21
C SER A 40 -21.23 -4.64 -16.50
N SER A 41 -20.78 -3.40 -16.62
CA SER A 41 -19.58 -2.92 -15.92
C SER A 41 -19.82 -2.65 -14.43
N GLY A 42 -21.09 -2.46 -14.03
CA GLY A 42 -21.44 -2.07 -12.67
C GLY A 42 -21.17 -0.59 -12.35
N THR A 43 -20.77 0.23 -13.33
CA THR A 43 -20.39 1.65 -13.12
C THR A 43 -21.34 2.66 -13.75
N VAL A 44 -22.24 2.21 -14.64
CA VAL A 44 -23.19 3.09 -15.34
C VAL A 44 -24.60 2.78 -14.89
N LEU A 45 -25.29 3.84 -14.47
CA LEU A 45 -26.72 3.88 -14.27
C LEU A 45 -27.39 4.46 -15.52
N SER A 46 -28.20 3.66 -16.21
CA SER A 46 -29.04 4.12 -17.32
C SER A 46 -30.44 4.45 -16.80
N LEU A 47 -30.95 5.62 -17.15
CA LEU A 47 -32.28 6.10 -16.75
C LEU A 47 -33.13 6.30 -18.00
N THR A 48 -34.25 5.60 -18.11
CA THR A 48 -35.25 5.81 -19.15
C THR A 48 -36.30 6.80 -18.65
N LEU A 49 -36.48 7.89 -19.40
CA LEU A 49 -37.33 9.02 -19.08
C LEU A 49 -38.46 9.10 -20.11
N SER A 50 -39.69 9.29 -19.66
CA SER A 50 -40.85 9.43 -20.56
C SER A 50 -41.14 10.88 -20.93
N GLY A 51 -41.73 11.13 -22.10
CA GLY A 51 -42.26 12.45 -22.47
C GLY A 51 -41.18 13.54 -22.65
N VAL A 52 -39.95 13.15 -22.99
CA VAL A 52 -38.81 14.07 -23.14
C VAL A 52 -38.44 14.22 -24.63
N SER A 53 -38.40 15.46 -25.14
CA SER A 53 -38.01 15.76 -26.52
C SER A 53 -36.49 15.90 -26.71
N ALA A 54 -36.03 15.72 -27.97
CA ALA A 54 -34.65 15.97 -28.38
C ALA A 54 -34.19 17.39 -28.00
N GLY A 55 -33.00 17.54 -27.43
CA GLY A 55 -32.40 18.85 -27.12
C GLY A 55 -32.89 19.52 -25.83
N SER A 56 -33.87 18.96 -25.12
CA SER A 56 -34.36 19.48 -23.82
C SER A 56 -33.37 19.33 -22.65
N TRP A 57 -32.17 18.82 -22.92
CA TRP A 57 -31.14 18.48 -21.95
C TRP A 57 -30.11 19.59 -21.68
N ALA A 58 -30.23 20.72 -22.39
CA ALA A 58 -29.35 21.88 -22.24
C ALA A 58 -29.34 22.48 -20.81
N GLY A 59 -30.24 22.02 -19.94
CA GLY A 59 -30.41 22.49 -18.55
C GLY A 59 -30.09 21.47 -17.47
N TYR A 60 -29.28 20.43 -17.72
CA TYR A 60 -28.62 19.83 -16.57
C TYR A 60 -27.73 20.90 -15.91
N GLY A 61 -27.71 21.00 -14.59
CA GLY A 61 -26.85 21.95 -13.84
C GLY A 61 -25.35 21.65 -13.95
N PHE A 62 -24.88 21.09 -15.06
CA PHE A 62 -23.51 20.62 -15.33
C PHE A 62 -22.83 21.58 -16.32
N ALA A 63 -22.69 22.85 -15.92
CA ALA A 63 -22.03 23.85 -16.76
C ALA A 63 -20.50 23.70 -16.79
N ASP A 64 -19.91 22.92 -15.88
CA ASP A 64 -18.51 22.51 -15.95
C ASP A 64 -18.37 21.05 -15.44
N ASP A 65 -17.40 20.32 -15.98
CA ASP A 65 -17.07 18.95 -15.52
C ASP A 65 -16.39 18.97 -14.12
N THR A 66 -16.57 20.03 -13.33
CA THR A 66 -15.88 20.23 -12.05
C THR A 66 -16.79 20.10 -10.83
N VAL A 67 -18.12 20.04 -11.02
CA VAL A 67 -19.10 19.91 -9.94
C VAL A 67 -19.83 18.56 -9.99
N PRO A 68 -19.81 17.74 -8.92
CA PRO A 68 -20.54 16.47 -8.85
C PRO A 68 -22.06 16.64 -9.03
N MET A 69 -22.74 15.66 -9.66
CA MET A 69 -24.21 15.64 -9.70
C MET A 69 -24.80 15.54 -8.28
N THR A 70 -25.53 16.56 -7.85
CA THR A 70 -26.32 16.50 -6.62
C THR A 70 -27.72 15.98 -6.91
N GLY A 71 -28.20 14.99 -6.13
CA GLY A 71 -29.61 14.59 -6.13
C GLY A 71 -29.95 13.27 -6.85
N VAL A 72 -28.98 12.51 -7.36
CA VAL A 72 -29.19 11.14 -7.86
C VAL A 72 -28.44 10.15 -6.96
N THR A 73 -29.18 9.42 -6.12
CA THR A 73 -28.61 8.51 -5.12
C THR A 73 -29.10 7.09 -5.35
N LEU A 74 -28.18 6.14 -5.44
CA LEU A 74 -28.45 4.72 -5.56
C LEU A 74 -28.14 4.04 -4.23
N ALA A 75 -29.17 3.52 -3.56
CA ALA A 75 -28.99 2.61 -2.44
C ALA A 75 -28.73 1.21 -2.98
N THR A 76 -27.67 0.56 -2.50
CA THR A 76 -27.39 -0.84 -2.84
C THR A 76 -27.34 -1.70 -1.59
N THR A 77 -27.76 -2.96 -1.71
CA THR A 77 -27.63 -3.97 -0.67
C THR A 77 -26.73 -5.10 -1.17
N THR A 78 -25.61 -5.32 -0.49
CA THR A 78 -24.57 -6.29 -0.87
C THR A 78 -24.31 -7.27 0.27
N ALA A 79 -23.94 -8.50 -0.05
CA ALA A 79 -23.46 -9.46 0.95
C ALA A 79 -22.15 -9.00 1.62
N GLY A 80 -21.99 -9.27 2.90
CA GLY A 80 -20.86 -8.84 3.69
C GLY A 80 -20.92 -9.33 5.13
N PHE A 81 -20.38 -8.55 6.07
CA PHE A 81 -20.30 -8.94 7.48
C PHE A 81 -20.62 -7.78 8.42
N ASP A 82 -21.34 -8.08 9.49
CA ASP A 82 -21.51 -7.23 10.68
C ASP A 82 -20.51 -7.61 11.77
N ARG A 83 -20.24 -6.66 12.67
CA ARG A 83 -19.52 -6.94 13.91
C ARG A 83 -20.51 -7.15 15.05
N THR A 84 -20.63 -8.38 15.52
CA THR A 84 -21.53 -8.75 16.61
C THR A 84 -20.76 -9.57 17.65
N GLY A 85 -20.80 -9.16 18.92
CA GLY A 85 -20.09 -9.89 20.00
C GLY A 85 -18.57 -10.00 19.80
N GLY A 86 -17.95 -9.06 19.08
CA GLY A 86 -16.52 -9.09 18.75
C GLY A 86 -16.14 -10.02 17.60
N GLN A 87 -17.12 -10.59 16.87
CA GLN A 87 -16.90 -11.49 15.75
C GLN A 87 -17.53 -10.94 14.48
N ALA A 88 -17.07 -11.42 13.32
CA ALA A 88 -17.75 -11.17 12.06
C ALA A 88 -18.92 -12.13 11.88
N VAL A 89 -20.12 -11.60 11.66
CA VAL A 89 -21.35 -12.36 11.37
C VAL A 89 -21.81 -12.02 9.97
N ALA A 90 -22.14 -13.02 9.15
CA ALA A 90 -22.58 -12.80 7.77
C ALA A 90 -23.86 -11.95 7.74
N ASN A 91 -23.87 -10.94 6.86
CA ASN A 91 -25.03 -10.12 6.55
C ASN A 91 -25.26 -10.18 5.04
N ALA A 92 -26.41 -10.69 4.62
CA ALA A 92 -26.75 -10.85 3.20
C ALA A 92 -27.11 -9.53 2.50
N ALA A 93 -27.39 -8.46 3.25
CA ALA A 93 -27.96 -7.21 2.74
C ALA A 93 -27.38 -5.98 3.44
N ARG A 94 -26.05 -5.81 3.42
CA ARG A 94 -25.41 -4.57 3.89
C ARG A 94 -25.73 -3.41 2.96
N SER A 95 -26.25 -2.34 3.54
CA SER A 95 -26.57 -1.11 2.82
C SER A 95 -25.32 -0.30 2.46
N ARG A 96 -25.27 0.15 1.21
CA ARG A 96 -24.33 1.15 0.70
C ARG A 96 -25.10 2.24 -0.02
N SER A 97 -24.51 3.43 -0.08
CA SER A 97 -25.03 4.54 -0.86
C SER A 97 -24.00 4.97 -1.89
N LEU A 98 -24.40 4.89 -3.15
CA LEU A 98 -23.69 5.39 -4.32
C LEU A 98 -24.44 6.61 -4.84
N TRP A 99 -23.77 7.43 -5.63
CA TRP A 99 -24.39 8.60 -6.26
C TRP A 99 -23.90 8.73 -7.69
N ALA A 100 -24.68 9.40 -8.53
CA ALA A 100 -24.19 9.77 -9.85
C ALA A 100 -23.14 10.86 -9.72
N ILE A 101 -22.03 10.76 -10.46
CA ILE A 101 -20.96 11.77 -10.47
C ILE A 101 -21.16 12.74 -11.62
N LYS A 102 -21.45 12.22 -12.82
CA LYS A 102 -21.67 13.01 -14.04
C LYS A 102 -22.43 12.19 -15.09
N PRO A 103 -23.02 12.85 -16.11
CA PRO A 103 -23.55 12.12 -17.25
C PRO A 103 -22.44 11.60 -18.18
N CYS A 104 -22.70 10.47 -18.82
CA CYS A 104 -21.90 9.97 -19.93
C CYS A 104 -22.09 10.85 -21.17
N ARG A 105 -21.05 11.00 -21.98
CA ARG A 105 -21.07 11.76 -23.24
C ARG A 105 -20.87 10.80 -24.42
N LYS A 106 -21.47 11.09 -25.57
CA LYS A 106 -21.27 10.26 -26.78
C LYS A 106 -19.83 10.37 -27.23
N THR A 107 -19.27 9.22 -27.59
CA THR A 107 -18.09 9.12 -28.44
C THR A 107 -18.31 10.00 -29.68
N PRO A 108 -17.42 10.96 -29.99
CA PRO A 108 -17.47 11.63 -31.28
C PRO A 108 -17.41 10.60 -32.41
N ILE A 109 -18.54 10.38 -33.08
CA ILE A 109 -18.54 9.70 -34.37
C ILE A 109 -17.84 10.66 -35.31
N ALA A 110 -16.63 10.34 -35.78
CA ALA A 110 -16.03 11.09 -36.87
C ALA A 110 -16.94 10.94 -38.09
N PRO A 111 -17.66 11.98 -38.54
CA PRO A 111 -18.28 11.93 -39.84
C PRO A 111 -17.15 12.17 -40.83
N SER A 112 -17.11 11.41 -41.91
CA SER A 112 -16.18 11.58 -43.03
C SER A 112 -16.31 12.94 -43.78
N SER A 113 -16.84 13.99 -43.15
CA SER A 113 -16.90 15.35 -43.69
C SER A 113 -17.12 16.40 -42.58
N THR A 114 -16.08 17.19 -42.31
CA THR A 114 -16.11 18.64 -41.96
C THR A 114 -17.05 19.20 -40.87
N THR A 115 -17.53 18.43 -39.89
CA THR A 115 -18.12 19.04 -38.66
C THR A 115 -17.30 18.67 -37.43
N VAL A 116 -16.79 19.72 -36.78
CA VAL A 116 -16.00 19.71 -35.55
C VAL A 116 -16.56 18.69 -34.53
N PRO A 117 -15.71 17.84 -33.91
CA PRO A 117 -16.10 16.91 -32.86
C PRO A 117 -16.84 17.66 -31.74
N ASN A 118 -18.12 17.33 -31.50
CA ASN A 118 -18.89 18.02 -30.47
C ASN A 118 -18.87 17.22 -29.16
N ALA A 119 -17.83 17.43 -28.35
CA ALA A 119 -17.70 16.92 -26.98
C ALA A 119 -18.85 17.35 -26.03
N LYS A 120 -19.84 18.11 -26.52
CA LYS A 120 -20.99 18.58 -25.75
C LYS A 120 -22.20 17.63 -25.79
N LEU A 121 -22.20 16.56 -26.59
CA LEU A 121 -23.36 15.67 -26.72
C LEU A 121 -23.40 14.59 -25.63
N LEU A 122 -24.52 14.52 -24.90
CA LEU A 122 -24.78 13.48 -23.89
C LEU A 122 -24.98 12.12 -24.56
N ASP A 123 -24.55 11.05 -23.89
CA ASP A 123 -24.82 9.66 -24.29
C ASP A 123 -26.29 9.31 -24.02
N GLU A 124 -27.13 9.78 -24.92
CA GLU A 124 -28.56 9.54 -24.94
C GLU A 124 -29.02 8.68 -26.14
N VAL A 125 -30.03 7.86 -25.90
CA VAL A 125 -30.72 7.06 -26.91
C VAL A 125 -32.18 7.47 -26.94
N ASP A 126 -32.66 7.85 -28.13
CA ASP A 126 -34.09 7.97 -28.39
C ASP A 126 -34.62 6.57 -28.72
N ASN A 127 -35.59 6.10 -27.93
CA ASN A 127 -36.12 4.74 -28.06
C ASN A 127 -37.25 4.65 -29.12
N GLY A 128 -37.64 5.78 -29.74
CA GLY A 128 -38.65 5.83 -30.79
C GLY A 128 -40.10 5.67 -30.31
N ASP A 129 -40.31 5.56 -29.00
CA ASP A 129 -41.61 5.37 -28.33
C ASP A 129 -42.01 6.57 -27.45
N GLY A 130 -41.32 7.70 -27.61
CA GLY A 130 -41.50 8.88 -26.76
C GLY A 130 -40.75 8.80 -25.43
N THR A 131 -39.90 7.79 -25.24
CA THR A 131 -38.94 7.71 -24.13
C THR A 131 -37.50 7.94 -24.60
N ARG A 132 -36.66 8.37 -23.67
CA ARG A 132 -35.23 8.56 -23.89
C ARG A 132 -34.42 7.96 -22.75
N THR A 133 -33.33 7.29 -23.10
CA THR A 133 -32.40 6.72 -22.12
C THR A 133 -31.18 7.62 -21.99
N VAL A 134 -30.85 8.03 -20.76
CA VAL A 134 -29.62 8.77 -20.44
C VAL A 134 -28.72 7.90 -19.57
N ARG A 135 -27.41 8.03 -19.74
CA ARG A 135 -26.42 7.25 -18.98
C ARG A 135 -25.67 8.15 -18.01
N LEU A 136 -25.57 7.70 -16.76
CA LEU A 136 -24.93 8.41 -15.64
C LEU A 136 -23.84 7.53 -15.04
N ARG A 137 -22.69 8.10 -14.69
CA ARG A 137 -21.60 7.39 -14.00
C ARG A 137 -21.81 7.38 -12.50
N LEU A 138 -21.50 6.26 -11.85
CA LEU A 138 -21.62 6.08 -10.40
C LEU A 138 -20.30 6.32 -9.67
N SER A 139 -20.42 6.62 -8.38
CA SER A 139 -19.28 6.88 -7.49
C SER A 139 -18.50 5.65 -7.02
N ALA A 140 -19.07 4.45 -7.21
CA ALA A 140 -18.42 3.18 -6.94
C ALA A 140 -19.08 2.09 -7.80
N HIS A 141 -18.48 0.90 -7.81
CA HIS A 141 -19.06 -0.24 -8.50
C HIS A 141 -20.29 -0.79 -7.77
N VAL A 142 -21.31 -1.13 -8.55
CA VAL A 142 -22.37 -2.07 -8.18
C VAL A 142 -21.90 -3.47 -8.56
N TYR A 143 -21.95 -4.40 -7.62
CA TYR A 143 -21.51 -5.77 -7.85
C TYR A 143 -22.67 -6.64 -8.36
N ALA A 144 -22.32 -7.76 -8.99
CA ALA A 144 -23.27 -8.76 -9.43
C ALA A 144 -24.09 -9.28 -8.23
N GLY A 145 -25.42 -9.27 -8.39
CA GLY A 145 -26.35 -9.70 -7.35
C GLY A 145 -26.72 -8.64 -6.31
N ASP A 146 -26.15 -7.43 -6.36
CA ASP A 146 -26.57 -6.32 -5.50
C ASP A 146 -28.04 -5.96 -5.74
N GLY A 147 -28.81 -5.84 -4.65
CA GLY A 147 -30.12 -5.19 -4.69
C GLY A 147 -29.94 -3.68 -4.87
N CYS A 148 -30.72 -3.05 -5.74
CA CYS A 148 -30.54 -1.64 -6.10
C CYS A 148 -31.86 -0.86 -6.05
N THR A 149 -31.83 0.34 -5.46
CA THR A 149 -32.98 1.23 -5.39
C THR A 149 -32.55 2.67 -5.56
N LEU A 150 -33.20 3.39 -6.47
CA LEU A 150 -32.83 4.76 -6.84
C LEU A 150 -33.75 5.79 -6.16
N SER A 151 -33.12 6.87 -5.70
CA SER A 151 -33.76 8.09 -5.22
C SER A 151 -33.26 9.29 -5.99
N LEU A 152 -34.20 10.11 -6.45
CA LEU A 152 -34.02 11.31 -7.24
C LEU A 152 -34.59 12.48 -6.44
N ALA A 153 -33.74 13.45 -6.07
CA ALA A 153 -34.17 14.68 -5.43
C ALA A 153 -34.82 15.63 -6.45
N ALA A 154 -35.73 16.49 -6.02
CA ALA A 154 -36.27 17.53 -6.90
C ALA A 154 -35.13 18.41 -7.46
N GLY A 155 -35.18 18.70 -8.76
CA GLY A 155 -34.17 19.51 -9.44
C GLY A 155 -32.87 18.77 -9.80
N TRP A 156 -32.77 17.44 -9.61
CA TRP A 156 -31.61 16.65 -10.08
C TRP A 156 -31.35 16.82 -11.59
N ARG A 157 -32.42 17.12 -12.33
CA ARG A 157 -32.49 17.68 -13.67
C ARG A 157 -33.36 18.92 -13.58
N SER A 158 -33.05 20.00 -14.32
CA SER A 158 -33.89 21.21 -14.32
C SER A 158 -35.35 20.85 -14.58
N GLY A 159 -36.25 21.31 -13.69
CA GLY A 159 -37.69 21.03 -13.72
C GLY A 159 -38.14 19.65 -13.19
N ALA A 160 -37.22 18.71 -12.94
CA ALA A 160 -37.59 17.36 -12.53
C ALA A 160 -38.12 17.28 -11.09
N SER A 161 -39.25 16.60 -10.91
CA SER A 161 -39.79 16.25 -9.59
C SER A 161 -38.95 15.20 -8.88
N ALA A 162 -39.04 15.17 -7.55
CA ALA A 162 -38.45 14.10 -6.77
C ALA A 162 -39.13 12.74 -7.08
N GLN A 163 -38.36 11.66 -7.10
CA GLN A 163 -38.85 10.29 -7.19
C GLN A 163 -38.07 9.43 -6.20
N ALA A 164 -38.76 8.63 -5.40
CA ALA A 164 -38.13 7.72 -4.45
C ALA A 164 -38.45 6.27 -4.83
N SER A 165 -37.61 5.36 -4.37
CA SER A 165 -37.83 3.91 -4.50
C SER A 165 -38.01 3.43 -5.94
N VAL A 166 -37.36 4.09 -6.90
CA VAL A 166 -37.35 3.63 -8.30
C VAL A 166 -36.57 2.31 -8.36
N ALA A 167 -37.21 1.24 -8.80
CA ALA A 167 -36.58 -0.06 -8.94
C ALA A 167 -35.49 0.00 -10.01
N VAL A 168 -34.34 -0.62 -9.73
CA VAL A 168 -33.19 -0.64 -10.63
C VAL A 168 -32.85 -2.08 -10.96
N THR A 169 -32.86 -2.43 -12.24
CA THR A 169 -32.38 -3.74 -12.69
C THR A 169 -30.86 -3.76 -12.69
N ASN A 170 -30.25 -4.63 -11.90
CA ASN A 170 -28.82 -4.77 -11.83
C ASN A 170 -28.32 -5.82 -12.85
N ASN A 171 -27.68 -5.37 -13.94
CA ASN A 171 -27.04 -6.28 -14.91
C ASN A 171 -25.52 -6.37 -14.73
N SER A 172 -24.97 -5.86 -13.62
CA SER A 172 -23.53 -5.90 -13.37
C SER A 172 -23.01 -7.33 -13.41
N ALA A 173 -21.91 -7.53 -14.14
CA ALA A 173 -21.17 -8.79 -14.18
C ALA A 173 -19.96 -8.79 -13.23
N LEU A 174 -19.75 -7.70 -12.48
CA LEU A 174 -18.58 -7.52 -11.64
C LEU A 174 -18.70 -8.33 -10.34
N ALA A 175 -17.74 -9.24 -10.10
CA ALA A 175 -17.64 -9.92 -8.82
C ALA A 175 -17.36 -8.92 -7.68
N ALA A 176 -17.89 -9.20 -6.49
CA ALA A 176 -17.60 -8.40 -5.31
C ALA A 176 -16.11 -8.31 -5.03
N ALA A 177 -15.64 -7.12 -4.62
CA ALA A 177 -14.25 -6.91 -4.32
C ALA A 177 -13.73 -7.84 -3.21
N PRO A 178 -12.53 -8.42 -3.38
CA PRO A 178 -11.87 -9.12 -2.30
C PRO A 178 -11.31 -8.15 -1.25
N VAL A 179 -10.97 -8.69 -0.09
CA VAL A 179 -10.12 -8.00 0.91
C VAL A 179 -8.75 -7.70 0.32
N ILE A 180 -8.23 -6.50 0.63
CA ILE A 180 -6.95 -5.99 0.14
C ILE A 180 -5.86 -6.18 1.20
N GLY A 181 -4.67 -6.60 0.76
CA GLY A 181 -3.52 -6.85 1.62
C GLY A 181 -3.56 -8.26 2.20
N GLY A 182 -3.34 -8.37 3.51
CA GLY A 182 -3.27 -9.65 4.22
C GLY A 182 -1.84 -10.14 4.47
N ARG A 183 -0.80 -9.33 4.27
CA ARG A 183 0.58 -9.75 4.59
C ARG A 183 0.78 -9.83 6.11
N TRP A 184 1.52 -10.84 6.53
CA TRP A 184 1.95 -10.98 7.93
C TRP A 184 2.98 -9.90 8.28
N LEU A 185 2.81 -9.26 9.43
CA LEU A 185 3.80 -8.38 10.06
C LEU A 185 4.58 -9.09 11.18
N THR A 186 4.36 -10.40 11.31
CA THR A 186 5.06 -11.30 12.21
C THR A 186 6.06 -12.15 11.42
N VAL A 187 7.29 -12.24 11.91
CA VAL A 187 8.32 -13.10 11.30
C VAL A 187 7.96 -14.57 11.56
N PRO A 188 7.97 -15.47 10.55
CA PRO A 188 7.67 -16.89 10.74
C PRO A 188 8.78 -17.61 11.50
N LYS A 189 8.54 -18.88 11.85
CA LYS A 189 9.51 -19.82 12.43
C LYS A 189 10.12 -19.35 13.74
N GLN A 190 9.41 -18.49 14.47
CA GLN A 190 9.77 -18.20 15.85
C GLN A 190 9.39 -19.39 16.73
N ARG A 191 10.21 -19.62 17.75
CA ARG A 191 9.88 -20.56 18.81
C ARG A 191 8.82 -19.94 19.73
N VAL A 192 7.86 -20.76 20.13
CA VAL A 192 6.73 -20.40 20.96
C VAL A 192 6.69 -21.36 22.14
N THR A 193 6.86 -20.84 23.36
CA THR A 193 6.79 -21.63 24.60
C THR A 193 5.52 -21.38 25.41
N GLY A 194 4.71 -20.42 24.99
CA GLY A 194 3.45 -20.02 25.64
C GLY A 194 2.62 -19.17 24.69
N SER A 195 1.80 -18.25 25.23
CA SER A 195 1.03 -17.32 24.40
C SER A 195 1.95 -16.47 23.52
N PHE A 196 1.53 -16.19 22.29
CA PHE A 196 2.30 -15.41 21.34
C PHE A 196 1.39 -14.51 20.50
N ARG A 197 1.94 -13.37 20.08
CA ARG A 197 1.22 -12.40 19.26
C ARG A 197 1.41 -12.67 17.78
N VAL A 198 0.34 -12.51 17.01
CA VAL A 198 0.39 -12.42 15.55
C VAL A 198 -0.18 -11.10 15.06
N ASP A 199 0.39 -10.57 13.99
CA ASP A 199 0.04 -9.27 13.40
C ASP A 199 -0.09 -9.40 11.88
N ILE A 200 -1.10 -8.74 11.30
CA ILE A 200 -1.31 -8.59 9.86
C ILE A 200 -1.73 -7.16 9.50
N MET A 201 -1.46 -6.76 8.26
CA MET A 201 -2.01 -5.53 7.69
C MET A 201 -2.97 -5.88 6.54
N ALA A 202 -4.18 -5.34 6.61
CA ALA A 202 -5.24 -5.57 5.62
C ALA A 202 -6.30 -4.46 5.69
N GLY A 203 -7.04 -4.29 4.59
CA GLY A 203 -8.12 -3.32 4.47
C GLY A 203 -9.13 -3.70 3.38
N SER A 204 -10.06 -2.80 3.09
CA SER A 204 -11.08 -2.96 2.06
C SER A 204 -11.36 -1.65 1.34
N ILE A 205 -11.86 -1.75 0.11
CA ILE A 205 -12.36 -0.62 -0.70
C ILE A 205 -13.58 0.03 -0.02
N ASN A 206 -14.30 -0.76 0.78
CA ASN A 206 -15.52 -0.35 1.45
C ASN A 206 -15.33 -0.37 2.98
N PRO A 207 -14.51 0.54 3.56
CA PRO A 207 -14.40 0.66 5.00
C PRO A 207 -15.69 1.22 5.61
N GLU A 208 -15.93 0.89 6.87
CA GLU A 208 -17.02 1.44 7.66
C GLU A 208 -16.46 2.19 8.88
N GLY A 209 -16.81 3.47 8.98
CA GLY A 209 -16.13 4.39 9.89
C GLY A 209 -14.61 4.35 9.66
N ARG A 210 -13.85 4.09 10.72
CA ARG A 210 -12.38 4.05 10.69
C ARG A 210 -11.81 2.62 10.74
N SER A 211 -12.59 1.65 10.26
CA SER A 211 -12.21 0.23 10.28
C SER A 211 -12.29 -0.32 8.87
N GLY A 212 -11.16 -0.79 8.34
CA GLY A 212 -11.12 -1.42 7.01
C GLY A 212 -11.90 -2.74 6.92
N LEU A 213 -12.00 -3.46 8.05
CA LEU A 213 -12.63 -4.79 8.13
C LEU A 213 -13.66 -4.84 9.26
N ALA A 214 -14.61 -5.77 9.15
CA ALA A 214 -15.53 -6.09 10.23
C ALA A 214 -14.78 -6.81 11.36
N ALA A 215 -13.97 -7.82 11.03
CA ALA A 215 -13.06 -8.48 11.95
C ALA A 215 -11.99 -9.29 11.20
N VAL A 216 -11.02 -9.81 11.96
CA VAL A 216 -10.08 -10.84 11.50
C VAL A 216 -10.17 -12.02 12.46
N ARG A 217 -10.17 -13.25 11.91
CA ARG A 217 -10.04 -14.47 12.70
C ARG A 217 -8.69 -15.12 12.43
N PHE A 218 -8.02 -15.57 13.47
CA PHE A 218 -6.81 -16.38 13.38
C PHE A 218 -7.12 -17.79 13.86
N ASP A 219 -6.80 -18.78 13.04
CA ASP A 219 -7.02 -20.20 13.32
C ASP A 219 -5.65 -20.88 13.45
N VAL A 220 -5.26 -21.29 14.65
CA VAL A 220 -4.01 -22.02 14.92
C VAL A 220 -4.27 -23.51 14.98
N THR A 221 -3.52 -24.30 14.21
CA THR A 221 -3.69 -25.76 14.12
C THR A 221 -2.36 -26.51 14.15
N ASP A 222 -2.38 -27.68 14.78
CA ASP A 222 -1.30 -28.68 14.74
C ASP A 222 -1.64 -29.86 13.81
N GLY A 223 -2.70 -29.76 13.01
CA GLY A 223 -3.21 -30.80 12.13
C GLY A 223 -4.27 -31.72 12.77
N THR A 224 -4.39 -31.73 14.09
CA THR A 224 -5.36 -32.55 14.84
C THR A 224 -6.36 -31.69 15.63
N THR A 225 -5.87 -30.59 16.20
CA THR A 225 -6.63 -29.64 17.01
C THR A 225 -6.47 -28.27 16.41
N THR A 226 -7.58 -27.51 16.37
CA THR A 226 -7.59 -26.13 15.88
C THR A 226 -8.21 -25.23 16.95
N LYS A 227 -7.56 -24.11 17.24
CA LYS A 227 -8.07 -23.05 18.12
C LYS A 227 -8.24 -21.77 17.30
N SER A 228 -9.28 -20.99 17.61
CA SER A 228 -9.59 -19.75 16.92
C SER A 228 -9.56 -18.56 17.88
N VAL A 229 -9.01 -17.45 17.43
CA VAL A 229 -9.07 -16.16 18.13
C VAL A 229 -9.51 -15.06 17.17
N TRP A 230 -10.25 -14.08 17.69
CA TRP A 230 -10.77 -12.95 16.91
C TRP A 230 -10.04 -11.66 17.26
N ALA A 231 -9.66 -10.90 16.23
CA ALA A 231 -9.33 -9.48 16.34
C ALA A 231 -10.53 -8.68 15.80
N SER A 232 -11.29 -8.09 16.73
CA SER A 232 -12.49 -7.29 16.41
C SER A 232 -12.16 -5.86 15.99
N ALA A 233 -10.96 -5.38 16.28
CA ALA A 233 -10.45 -4.08 15.88
C ALA A 233 -8.93 -4.15 15.70
N MET A 234 -8.36 -3.13 15.07
CA MET A 234 -6.91 -2.95 15.07
C MET A 234 -6.41 -2.69 16.49
N THR A 235 -5.19 -3.13 16.77
CA THR A 235 -4.47 -2.87 18.02
C THR A 235 -3.07 -2.34 17.71
N THR A 236 -2.47 -1.64 18.66
CA THR A 236 -1.08 -1.20 18.54
C THR A 236 -0.18 -2.34 18.98
N SER A 237 0.60 -2.89 18.06
CA SER A 237 1.56 -3.95 18.31
C SER A 237 2.88 -3.38 18.76
N ASN A 238 3.35 -3.90 19.91
CA ASN A 238 4.69 -3.64 20.45
C ASN A 238 5.62 -4.87 20.31
N ALA A 239 5.25 -5.86 19.48
CA ALA A 239 5.93 -7.15 19.38
C ALA A 239 7.43 -7.05 19.03
N HIS A 240 7.86 -5.96 18.41
CA HIS A 240 9.25 -5.69 18.05
C HIS A 240 9.81 -4.43 18.73
N GLY A 241 9.22 -4.01 19.85
CA GLY A 241 9.59 -2.77 20.54
C GLY A 241 9.34 -1.53 19.69
N ASP A 242 8.35 -1.61 18.79
CA ASP A 242 7.79 -0.54 17.98
C ASP A 242 6.32 -0.29 18.35
N ALA A 243 5.58 0.52 17.59
CA ALA A 243 4.18 0.88 17.90
C ALA A 243 3.31 0.84 16.64
N VAL A 244 3.31 -0.29 15.93
CA VAL A 244 2.59 -0.41 14.65
C VAL A 244 1.10 -0.68 14.90
N ARG A 245 0.22 0.15 14.33
CA ARG A 245 -1.21 -0.12 14.31
C ARG A 245 -1.52 -1.21 13.28
N CYS A 246 -2.07 -2.35 13.70
CA CYS A 246 -2.35 -3.48 12.81
C CYS A 246 -3.51 -4.36 13.33
N TRP A 247 -3.99 -5.30 12.53
CA TRP A 247 -4.88 -6.34 13.03
C TRP A 247 -4.03 -7.41 13.71
N GLY A 248 -4.21 -7.59 15.01
CA GLY A 248 -3.41 -8.56 15.75
C GLY A 248 -4.13 -9.08 16.98
N ALA A 249 -3.76 -10.29 17.38
CA ALA A 249 -4.30 -11.00 18.53
C ALA A 249 -3.20 -11.83 19.20
N ASP A 250 -3.37 -12.04 20.51
CA ASP A 250 -2.57 -13.00 21.26
C ASP A 250 -3.22 -14.38 21.17
N ILE A 251 -2.44 -15.36 20.74
CA ILE A 251 -2.84 -16.75 20.59
C ILE A 251 -2.31 -17.52 21.78
N ASP A 252 -3.19 -18.25 22.47
CA ASP A 252 -2.78 -19.27 23.44
C ASP A 252 -2.76 -20.66 22.76
N PRO A 253 -1.57 -21.23 22.49
CA PRO A 253 -1.42 -22.56 21.87
C PRO A 253 -1.62 -23.73 22.86
N SER A 254 -1.99 -23.47 24.13
CA SER A 254 -2.25 -24.55 25.10
C SER A 254 -3.21 -25.61 24.56
N GLY A 255 -2.90 -26.89 24.81
CA GLY A 255 -3.68 -28.02 24.31
C GLY A 255 -3.38 -28.48 22.87
N LEU A 256 -2.54 -27.74 22.12
CA LEU A 256 -1.97 -28.25 20.87
C LEU A 256 -0.80 -29.21 21.16
N ASN A 257 -0.49 -30.09 20.21
CA ASN A 257 0.70 -30.93 20.24
C ASN A 257 1.97 -30.11 19.99
N ALA A 258 3.03 -30.45 20.71
CA ALA A 258 4.34 -29.82 20.50
C ALA A 258 4.89 -30.16 19.11
N GLY A 259 5.44 -29.15 18.42
CA GLY A 259 5.92 -29.28 17.04
C GLY A 259 5.64 -28.04 16.19
N LEU A 260 5.51 -28.23 14.88
CA LEU A 260 5.12 -27.13 13.99
C LEU A 260 3.61 -26.89 14.08
N ILE A 261 3.25 -25.65 14.39
CA ILE A 261 1.86 -25.17 14.34
C ILE A 261 1.72 -24.19 13.17
N THR A 262 0.54 -24.18 12.57
CA THR A 262 0.19 -23.31 11.45
C THR A 262 -0.90 -22.36 11.88
N VAL A 263 -0.71 -21.06 11.66
CA VAL A 263 -1.71 -20.02 11.90
C VAL A 263 -2.26 -19.56 10.56
N HIS A 264 -3.55 -19.79 10.37
CA HIS A 264 -4.34 -19.26 9.28
C HIS A 264 -4.99 -17.95 9.68
N LYS A 265 -5.26 -17.10 8.69
CA LYS A 265 -6.04 -15.88 8.84
C LYS A 265 -7.28 -15.98 7.97
N THR A 266 -8.40 -15.47 8.48
CA THR A 266 -9.59 -15.18 7.69
C THR A 266 -9.96 -13.72 7.89
N LEU A 267 -10.00 -12.97 6.79
CA LEU A 267 -10.26 -11.55 6.74
C LEU A 267 -11.72 -11.33 6.34
N TYR A 268 -12.47 -10.58 7.15
CA TYR A 268 -13.89 -10.34 6.93
C TYR A 268 -14.11 -8.85 6.61
N PRO A 269 -14.31 -8.48 5.33
CA PRO A 269 -14.60 -7.09 5.00
C PRO A 269 -16.00 -6.72 5.48
N TRP A 270 -16.33 -5.43 5.53
CA TRP A 270 -17.72 -5.03 5.73
C TRP A 270 -18.58 -5.47 4.55
N VAL A 271 -18.10 -5.22 3.33
CA VAL A 271 -18.80 -5.56 2.07
C VAL A 271 -17.92 -6.48 1.24
N GLY A 272 -18.49 -7.56 0.73
CA GLY A 272 -17.81 -8.57 -0.07
C GLY A 272 -17.51 -9.87 0.69
N PRO A 273 -16.97 -10.89 0.00
CA PRO A 273 -16.67 -12.18 0.60
C PRO A 273 -15.48 -12.12 1.55
N SER A 274 -15.42 -13.07 2.49
CA SER A 274 -14.22 -13.26 3.31
C SER A 274 -13.07 -13.85 2.48
N ARG A 275 -11.84 -13.59 2.93
CA ARG A 275 -10.61 -14.13 2.31
C ARG A 275 -9.85 -14.94 3.34
N THR A 276 -9.55 -16.21 3.05
CA THR A 276 -8.89 -17.14 3.98
C THR A 276 -7.57 -17.65 3.42
N SER A 277 -6.55 -17.82 4.27
CA SER A 277 -5.28 -18.45 3.92
C SER A 277 -5.34 -19.99 3.85
N GLY A 278 -6.52 -20.57 4.11
CA GLY A 278 -6.74 -22.02 4.16
C GLY A 278 -7.04 -22.54 5.57
N THR A 279 -6.97 -23.86 5.72
CA THR A 279 -7.33 -24.56 6.97
C THR A 279 -6.42 -25.72 7.34
N ALA A 280 -5.63 -26.24 6.38
CA ALA A 280 -4.76 -27.39 6.60
C ALA A 280 -3.47 -27.02 7.34
N GLN A 281 -2.91 -27.94 8.14
CA GLN A 281 -1.58 -27.75 8.71
C GLN A 281 -0.53 -27.74 7.59
N SER A 282 0.35 -26.75 7.60
CA SER A 282 1.55 -26.77 6.76
C SER A 282 2.56 -27.75 7.37
N THR A 283 2.78 -28.86 6.68
CA THR A 283 3.86 -29.82 7.02
C THR A 283 5.20 -29.39 6.45
N ASN A 284 5.22 -28.35 5.60
CA ASN A 284 6.40 -27.96 4.85
C ASN A 284 7.33 -27.10 5.74
N ALA A 285 8.41 -27.73 6.21
CA ALA A 285 9.33 -27.13 7.15
C ALA A 285 10.04 -25.86 6.59
N GLY A 286 10.02 -25.64 5.27
CA GLY A 286 10.59 -24.46 4.59
C GLY A 286 9.61 -23.38 4.12
N SER A 287 8.32 -23.42 4.50
CA SER A 287 7.32 -22.44 4.02
C SER A 287 7.49 -21.08 4.71
N PHE A 288 8.30 -20.19 4.12
CA PHE A 288 8.22 -18.75 4.43
C PHE A 288 7.00 -18.13 3.75
N VAL A 289 6.54 -17.00 4.29
CA VAL A 289 5.41 -16.24 3.73
C VAL A 289 5.86 -15.62 2.40
N ASN A 290 5.67 -16.36 1.32
CA ASN A 290 6.00 -15.96 -0.05
C ASN A 290 4.82 -15.24 -0.73
N THR A 291 3.59 -15.57 -0.35
CA THR A 291 2.36 -14.98 -0.89
C THR A 291 1.53 -14.31 0.22
N ALA A 292 0.58 -13.46 -0.14
CA ALA A 292 -0.30 -12.82 0.84
C ALA A 292 -1.26 -13.80 1.51
N ASP A 293 -1.64 -14.89 0.84
CA ASP A 293 -2.51 -15.94 1.39
C ASP A 293 -1.74 -17.09 2.04
N ALA A 294 -0.41 -17.01 2.14
CA ALA A 294 0.35 -18.01 2.87
C ALA A 294 0.03 -17.97 4.38
N PRO A 295 -0.14 -19.13 5.04
CA PRO A 295 -0.26 -19.19 6.49
C PRO A 295 1.08 -18.90 7.18
N LEU A 296 1.04 -18.55 8.47
CA LEU A 296 2.23 -18.36 9.29
C LEU A 296 2.59 -19.68 9.98
N VAL A 297 3.83 -20.13 9.86
CA VAL A 297 4.31 -21.34 10.56
C VAL A 297 5.13 -20.92 11.78
N MET A 298 4.81 -21.48 12.95
CA MET A 298 5.52 -21.27 14.21
C MET A 298 5.98 -22.61 14.79
N ALA A 299 6.96 -22.59 15.68
CA ALA A 299 7.43 -23.80 16.36
C ALA A 299 7.03 -23.80 17.83
N TYR A 300 6.02 -24.59 18.14
CA TYR A 300 5.50 -24.73 19.49
C TYR A 300 6.32 -25.75 20.29
N ASP A 301 6.88 -25.29 21.40
CA ASP A 301 7.70 -26.05 22.33
C ASP A 301 7.28 -25.68 23.77
N PRO A 302 6.12 -26.15 24.25
CA PRO A 302 5.53 -25.71 25.52
C PRO A 302 6.39 -26.05 26.74
N ALA A 303 7.08 -27.20 26.71
CA ALA A 303 7.93 -27.61 27.80
C ALA A 303 9.26 -26.83 27.81
N GLY A 304 9.64 -26.22 26.69
CA GLY A 304 10.93 -25.58 26.51
C GLY A 304 12.13 -26.54 26.58
N THR A 305 11.88 -27.84 26.73
CA THR A 305 12.88 -28.85 27.10
C THR A 305 13.69 -29.37 25.94
N ARG A 306 13.15 -29.32 24.70
CA ARG A 306 13.86 -29.81 23.52
C ARG A 306 15.09 -28.97 23.21
N TYR A 307 14.96 -27.65 23.39
CA TYR A 307 16.03 -26.68 23.20
C TYR A 307 15.99 -25.67 24.33
N ALA A 308 16.32 -26.04 25.57
CA ALA A 308 16.54 -25.03 26.62
C ALA A 308 17.46 -23.94 26.02
N PRO A 309 17.26 -22.63 26.31
CA PRO A 309 18.05 -21.57 25.70
C PRO A 309 19.55 -21.91 25.75
N ALA A 310 20.09 -22.28 24.59
CA ALA A 310 21.43 -22.83 24.45
C ALA A 310 22.36 -21.64 24.19
N TYR A 311 22.99 -21.15 25.23
CA TYR A 311 23.85 -19.96 25.19
C TYR A 311 25.28 -20.34 24.87
N VAL A 312 25.87 -19.57 23.96
CA VAL A 312 27.29 -19.62 23.64
C VAL A 312 27.80 -18.19 23.59
N VAL A 313 28.83 -17.85 24.38
CA VAL A 313 29.43 -16.51 24.38
C VAL A 313 30.73 -16.53 23.60
N CYS A 314 30.85 -15.68 22.59
CA CYS A 314 32.10 -15.52 21.84
C CYS A 314 33.17 -14.80 22.68
N ASP A 315 34.44 -15.08 22.43
CA ASP A 315 35.57 -14.29 22.90
C ASP A 315 36.53 -14.09 21.71
N PRO A 316 36.44 -12.96 21.00
CA PRO A 316 37.24 -12.74 19.79
C PRO A 316 38.74 -12.51 20.07
N VAL A 317 39.13 -12.29 21.34
CA VAL A 317 40.51 -11.98 21.71
C VAL A 317 41.25 -13.23 22.18
N ASN A 318 40.63 -14.01 23.06
CA ASN A 318 41.26 -15.15 23.72
C ASN A 318 40.61 -16.49 23.36
N GLY A 319 39.51 -16.48 22.60
CA GLY A 319 38.77 -17.67 22.22
C GLY A 319 39.55 -18.59 21.28
N THR A 320 39.01 -19.78 21.09
CA THR A 320 39.57 -20.82 20.22
C THR A 320 38.77 -20.96 18.93
N ALA A 321 39.44 -21.36 17.85
CA ALA A 321 38.79 -21.73 16.59
C ALA A 321 38.20 -23.16 16.61
N THR A 322 38.55 -23.97 17.61
CA THR A 322 38.12 -25.37 17.72
C THR A 322 36.80 -25.48 18.47
N ALA A 323 35.71 -25.73 17.74
CA ALA A 323 34.38 -25.90 18.31
C ALA A 323 34.26 -27.14 19.20
N SER A 324 33.59 -27.03 20.34
CA SER A 324 33.32 -28.13 21.27
C SER A 324 31.90 -28.02 21.86
N ALA A 325 31.25 -29.16 22.10
CA ALA A 325 29.93 -29.20 22.74
C ALA A 325 29.92 -28.56 24.14
N ALA A 326 31.06 -28.57 24.85
CA ALA A 326 31.21 -27.98 26.18
C ALA A 326 31.14 -26.44 26.18
N MET A 327 31.18 -25.80 25.02
CA MET A 327 31.00 -24.34 24.88
C MET A 327 29.55 -23.91 25.09
N VAL A 328 28.60 -24.83 24.86
CA VAL A 328 27.17 -24.57 24.92
C VAL A 328 26.69 -24.75 26.35
N GLN A 329 26.04 -23.72 26.90
CA GLN A 329 25.60 -23.69 28.28
C GLN A 329 24.09 -23.43 28.35
N SER A 330 23.48 -23.86 29.46
CA SER A 330 22.04 -23.72 29.69
C SER A 330 21.60 -22.31 30.10
N SER A 331 22.54 -21.42 30.42
CA SER A 331 22.27 -20.03 30.81
C SER A 331 23.36 -19.09 30.33
N LEU A 332 23.01 -17.81 30.17
CA LEU A 332 23.95 -16.76 29.81
C LEU A 332 25.09 -16.65 30.84
N ALA A 333 24.75 -16.66 32.14
CA ALA A 333 25.73 -16.58 33.21
C ALA A 333 26.76 -17.73 33.15
N ALA A 334 26.28 -18.96 32.92
CA ALA A 334 27.17 -20.11 32.76
C ALA A 334 28.03 -19.99 31.49
N ALA A 335 27.46 -19.51 30.37
CA ALA A 335 28.22 -19.26 29.14
C ALA A 335 29.32 -18.21 29.33
N LYS A 336 29.04 -17.14 30.09
CA LYS A 336 30.05 -16.12 30.44
C LYS A 336 31.15 -16.66 31.36
N ALA A 337 30.82 -17.58 32.25
CA ALA A 337 31.77 -18.21 33.17
C ALA A 337 32.71 -19.24 32.51
N VAL A 338 32.43 -19.69 31.29
CA VAL A 338 33.35 -20.55 30.51
C VAL A 338 34.71 -19.84 30.39
N ALA A 339 35.79 -20.59 30.63
CA ALA A 339 37.16 -20.06 30.51
C ALA A 339 37.38 -19.43 29.13
N ALA A 340 38.05 -18.29 29.07
CA ALA A 340 38.23 -17.51 27.84
C ALA A 340 38.80 -18.34 26.68
N ALA A 341 39.85 -19.14 26.93
CA ALA A 341 40.47 -20.05 25.96
C ALA A 341 39.54 -21.18 25.47
N SER A 342 38.46 -21.44 26.20
CA SER A 342 37.45 -22.46 25.87
C SER A 342 36.20 -21.85 25.24
N LYS A 343 36.12 -20.54 25.01
CA LYS A 343 35.04 -19.88 24.27
C LYS A 343 35.33 -19.89 22.77
N PRO A 344 34.30 -19.90 21.90
CA PRO A 344 34.51 -19.75 20.47
C PRO A 344 35.03 -18.36 20.12
N ILE A 345 35.98 -18.29 19.20
CA ILE A 345 36.52 -17.01 18.71
C ILE A 345 35.61 -16.29 17.71
N SER A 346 34.64 -17.00 17.12
CA SER A 346 33.79 -16.49 16.03
C SER A 346 32.37 -17.04 16.04
N VAL A 347 31.47 -16.38 15.30
CA VAL A 347 30.08 -16.82 15.12
C VAL A 347 29.99 -18.22 14.51
N THR A 348 30.77 -18.51 13.47
CA THR A 348 30.79 -19.85 12.84
C THR A 348 31.26 -20.95 13.78
N CYS A 349 32.25 -20.66 14.64
CA CYS A 349 32.72 -21.60 15.65
C CYS A 349 31.62 -21.86 16.71
N ALA A 350 30.91 -20.82 17.14
CA ALA A 350 29.79 -20.94 18.07
C ALA A 350 28.63 -21.77 17.49
N LEU A 351 28.25 -21.55 16.24
CA LEU A 351 27.24 -22.35 15.55
C LEU A 351 27.68 -23.82 15.42
N GLN A 352 28.93 -24.08 15.06
CA GLN A 352 29.45 -25.44 15.04
C GLN A 352 29.41 -26.11 16.43
N ALA A 353 29.68 -25.37 17.51
CA ALA A 353 29.56 -25.88 18.86
C ALA A 353 28.12 -26.28 19.22
N ILE A 354 27.14 -25.47 18.81
CA ILE A 354 25.70 -25.77 18.96
C ILE A 354 25.35 -27.08 18.23
N TYR A 355 25.79 -27.23 16.99
CA TYR A 355 25.61 -28.49 16.24
C TYR A 355 26.20 -29.69 17.00
N LEU A 356 27.44 -29.58 17.48
CA LEU A 356 28.10 -30.68 18.20
C LEU A 356 27.39 -31.05 19.51
N ALA A 357 26.87 -30.07 20.24
CA ALA A 357 26.13 -30.30 21.48
C ALA A 357 24.78 -30.99 21.23
N ASN A 358 24.08 -30.63 20.16
CA ASN A 358 22.68 -31.00 19.97
C ASN A 358 22.47 -32.17 18.98
N ARG A 359 23.47 -32.56 18.19
CA ARG A 359 23.32 -33.60 17.15
C ARG A 359 22.91 -34.99 17.66
N SER A 360 23.20 -35.29 18.92
CA SER A 360 22.86 -36.57 19.57
C SER A 360 21.67 -36.47 20.53
N ALA A 361 20.99 -35.33 20.57
CA ALA A 361 19.81 -35.17 21.42
C ALA A 361 18.66 -36.09 20.95
N ALA A 362 17.81 -36.51 21.88
CA ALA A 362 16.64 -37.32 21.56
C ALA A 362 15.63 -36.55 20.69
N ALA A 363 14.85 -37.28 19.89
CA ALA A 363 13.72 -36.68 19.19
C ALA A 363 12.66 -36.21 20.20
N ALA A 364 12.09 -35.03 20.00
CA ALA A 364 11.01 -34.46 20.80
C ALA A 364 10.19 -33.50 19.90
N ASN A 365 9.05 -32.96 20.34
CA ASN A 365 8.25 -31.97 19.59
C ASN A 365 8.08 -32.30 18.08
N GLY A 366 7.77 -33.57 17.77
CA GLY A 366 7.50 -34.04 16.41
C GLY A 366 8.67 -34.01 15.41
N SER A 367 9.93 -33.92 15.83
CA SER A 367 11.07 -34.06 14.89
C SER A 367 12.32 -34.64 15.55
N ALA A 368 13.22 -35.22 14.75
CA ALA A 368 14.53 -35.67 15.21
C ALA A 368 15.46 -34.48 15.46
N ALA A 369 16.33 -34.57 16.47
CA ALA A 369 17.30 -33.50 16.79
C ALA A 369 18.17 -33.13 15.58
N ILE A 370 18.55 -34.13 14.77
CA ILE A 370 19.39 -33.95 13.57
C ILE A 370 18.82 -32.98 12.52
N SER A 371 17.51 -32.75 12.54
CA SER A 371 16.83 -31.87 11.59
C SER A 371 16.69 -30.42 12.07
N ARG A 372 16.87 -30.17 13.38
CA ARG A 372 16.50 -28.90 14.04
C ARG A 372 17.49 -28.52 15.15
N MET A 373 18.80 -28.57 14.92
CA MET A 373 19.77 -28.58 16.04
C MET A 373 19.95 -27.24 16.75
N ALA A 374 19.65 -26.13 16.07
CA ALA A 374 19.93 -24.79 16.56
C ALA A 374 18.70 -23.93 16.79
N ASP A 375 17.53 -24.56 16.91
CA ASP A 375 16.27 -23.88 17.18
C ASP A 375 16.37 -22.94 18.39
N ASN A 376 16.37 -21.64 18.12
CA ASN A 376 16.45 -20.58 19.13
C ASN A 376 17.69 -20.69 20.05
N ALA A 377 18.77 -21.32 19.57
CA ALA A 377 20.07 -21.23 20.21
C ALA A 377 20.60 -19.79 20.10
N ILE A 378 21.33 -19.34 21.12
CA ILE A 378 21.74 -17.94 21.26
C ILE A 378 23.27 -17.87 21.29
N VAL A 379 23.83 -17.29 20.24
CA VAL A 379 25.23 -16.86 20.18
C VAL A 379 25.29 -15.42 20.65
N VAL A 380 26.03 -15.17 21.72
CA VAL A 380 26.18 -13.85 22.34
C VAL A 380 27.50 -13.24 21.92
N ILE A 381 27.40 -12.01 21.40
CA ILE A 381 28.52 -11.21 20.93
C ILE A 381 28.92 -10.24 22.04
N PRO A 382 30.14 -10.35 22.60
CA PRO A 382 30.59 -9.41 23.62
C PRO A 382 30.83 -8.02 23.01
N ALA A 383 31.04 -7.02 23.87
CA ALA A 383 31.51 -5.72 23.43
C ALA A 383 32.85 -5.83 22.67
N GLY A 384 32.99 -5.03 21.62
CA GLY A 384 34.09 -5.12 20.66
C GLY A 384 33.67 -5.81 19.36
N THR A 385 34.66 -6.16 18.54
CA THR A 385 34.44 -6.74 17.22
C THR A 385 34.64 -8.24 17.23
N THR A 386 33.58 -8.98 16.88
CA THR A 386 33.61 -10.41 16.65
C THR A 386 33.44 -10.69 15.16
N GLY A 387 34.38 -11.43 14.57
CA GLY A 387 34.26 -11.84 13.18
C GLY A 387 33.20 -12.93 13.01
N MET A 388 32.52 -12.94 11.85
CA MET A 388 31.71 -14.09 11.44
C MET A 388 32.54 -15.39 11.45
N GLY A 389 33.83 -15.31 11.14
CA GLY A 389 34.81 -16.40 11.20
C GLY A 389 34.80 -17.30 9.97
N ALA A 390 35.86 -18.11 9.79
CA ALA A 390 36.08 -18.97 8.63
C ALA A 390 35.84 -20.47 8.88
N THR A 391 35.50 -20.86 10.11
CA THR A 391 35.27 -22.27 10.47
C THR A 391 34.11 -22.84 9.65
N ALA A 392 34.37 -23.89 8.87
CA ALA A 392 33.32 -24.57 8.12
C ALA A 392 32.37 -25.30 9.08
N ILE A 393 31.07 -25.02 8.94
CA ILE A 393 30.03 -25.69 9.73
C ILE A 393 29.75 -27.07 9.09
N THR A 394 29.61 -28.10 9.93
CA THR A 394 29.31 -29.48 9.52
C THR A 394 27.84 -29.58 9.04
N THR A 395 27.50 -30.58 8.22
CA THR A 395 26.13 -30.82 7.75
C THR A 395 25.15 -30.97 8.92
N GLY A 396 24.09 -30.16 8.98
CA GLY A 396 23.05 -30.30 10.02
C GLY A 396 22.07 -29.13 10.17
N PHE A 397 22.44 -27.92 9.74
CA PHE A 397 21.54 -26.78 9.77
C PHE A 397 20.64 -26.76 8.54
N THR A 398 19.40 -27.22 8.67
CA THR A 398 18.50 -27.45 7.54
C THR A 398 17.45 -26.35 7.40
N ALA A 399 16.72 -26.35 6.28
CA ALA A 399 15.57 -25.46 6.10
C ALA A 399 14.41 -25.74 7.09
N ALA A 400 14.50 -26.80 7.90
CA ALA A 400 13.50 -27.11 8.92
C ALA A 400 13.72 -26.37 10.25
N GLU A 401 14.87 -25.72 10.44
CA GLU A 401 15.23 -25.03 11.68
C GLU A 401 14.41 -23.76 11.91
N CYS A 402 14.14 -23.48 13.18
CA CYS A 402 13.83 -22.14 13.66
C CYS A 402 15.08 -21.29 13.70
N TRP A 403 14.90 -19.97 13.79
CA TRP A 403 16.01 -19.01 13.80
C TRP A 403 17.03 -19.31 14.92
N PRO A 404 18.28 -19.68 14.59
CA PRO A 404 19.41 -19.45 15.48
C PRO A 404 19.62 -17.94 15.60
N ILE A 405 19.92 -17.48 16.80
CA ILE A 405 20.03 -16.06 17.13
C ILE A 405 21.49 -15.73 17.41
N VAL A 406 22.02 -14.75 16.69
CA VAL A 406 23.24 -14.05 17.06
C VAL A 406 22.83 -12.70 17.63
N MET A 407 23.16 -12.43 18.89
CA MET A 407 22.76 -11.18 19.54
C MET A 407 23.92 -10.49 20.23
N GLY A 408 23.87 -9.16 20.31
CA GLY A 408 24.74 -8.42 21.21
C GLY A 408 24.48 -8.83 22.66
N ASP A 409 25.50 -8.71 23.52
CA ASP A 409 25.39 -9.06 24.92
C ASP A 409 24.27 -8.26 25.60
N PRO A 410 23.18 -8.90 26.06
CA PRO A 410 22.04 -8.18 26.63
C PRO A 410 22.37 -7.50 27.97
N GLU A 411 23.50 -7.82 28.58
CA GLU A 411 23.99 -7.15 29.79
C GLU A 411 24.94 -5.96 29.48
N ASP A 412 25.29 -5.72 28.20
CA ASP A 412 25.98 -4.50 27.80
C ASP A 412 25.05 -3.29 27.90
N ALA A 413 25.59 -2.11 28.22
CA ALA A 413 24.79 -0.90 28.36
C ALA A 413 24.20 -0.40 27.03
N ASN A 414 24.85 -0.71 25.90
CA ASN A 414 24.38 -0.36 24.56
C ASN A 414 24.87 -1.40 23.53
N PRO A 415 24.30 -2.62 23.55
CA PRO A 415 24.80 -3.72 22.74
C PRO A 415 24.70 -3.43 21.24
N ARG A 416 23.68 -2.66 20.83
CA ARG A 416 23.51 -2.22 19.45
C ARG A 416 24.71 -1.44 18.92
N VAL A 417 25.43 -0.70 19.78
CA VAL A 417 26.62 0.07 19.39
C VAL A 417 27.91 -0.68 19.69
N ASN A 418 27.99 -1.31 20.86
CA ASN A 418 29.25 -1.86 21.37
C ASN A 418 29.55 -3.28 20.88
N CYS A 419 28.53 -4.08 20.61
CA CYS A 419 28.68 -5.46 20.15
C CYS A 419 28.67 -5.47 18.62
N ILE A 420 29.82 -5.71 18.01
CA ILE A 420 30.00 -5.61 16.56
C ILE A 420 30.21 -7.00 15.98
N VAL A 421 29.40 -7.35 14.99
CA VAL A 421 29.64 -8.48 14.09
C VAL A 421 30.23 -7.96 12.80
N GLU A 422 31.36 -8.51 12.37
CA GLU A 422 32.03 -8.09 11.15
C GLU A 422 32.09 -9.21 10.11
N THR A 423 31.74 -8.88 8.85
CA THR A 423 31.88 -9.80 7.72
C THR A 423 33.35 -10.03 7.35
N GLY A 424 33.66 -11.26 6.95
CA GLY A 424 35.00 -11.63 6.46
C GLY A 424 35.28 -11.13 5.04
N ALA A 425 36.53 -11.25 4.59
CA ALA A 425 36.96 -10.91 3.23
C ALA A 425 36.57 -11.96 2.16
N SER A 426 36.20 -13.17 2.59
CA SER A 426 35.67 -14.25 1.72
C SER A 426 34.35 -14.80 2.25
N ALA A 427 33.45 -15.23 1.35
CA ALA A 427 32.18 -15.87 1.70
C ALA A 427 32.45 -17.21 2.41
N VAL A 428 31.96 -17.33 3.64
CA VAL A 428 32.08 -18.54 4.43
C VAL A 428 30.74 -19.25 4.37
N ASN A 429 30.71 -20.49 3.88
CA ASN A 429 29.47 -21.23 3.84
C ASN A 429 29.00 -21.55 5.28
N LEU A 430 28.04 -20.77 5.78
CA LEU A 430 27.47 -20.99 7.12
C LEU A 430 26.70 -22.31 7.18
N ARG A 431 26.29 -22.86 6.02
CA ARG A 431 25.41 -24.03 5.90
C ARG A 431 24.12 -23.94 6.72
N ALA A 432 23.84 -22.79 7.33
CA ALA A 432 22.61 -22.49 8.02
C ALA A 432 21.66 -21.84 7.03
N THR A 433 20.44 -22.38 6.96
CA THR A 433 19.43 -21.83 6.05
C THR A 433 18.91 -20.50 6.59
N HIS A 434 18.76 -20.38 7.91
CA HIS A 434 18.19 -19.21 8.60
C HIS A 434 19.15 -18.68 9.66
N ILE A 435 19.28 -17.36 9.78
CA ILE A 435 19.99 -16.70 10.90
C ILE A 435 19.29 -15.40 11.28
N ALA A 436 19.05 -15.20 12.58
CA ALA A 436 18.61 -13.92 13.11
C ALA A 436 19.79 -13.17 13.74
N LEU A 437 19.93 -11.88 13.43
CA LEU A 437 20.87 -10.96 14.08
C LEU A 437 20.08 -9.98 14.94
N ARG A 438 20.45 -9.78 16.21
CA ARG A 438 19.69 -8.94 17.15
C ARG A 438 20.57 -8.02 17.97
N ASP A 439 20.09 -6.79 18.21
CA ASP A 439 20.65 -5.87 19.21
C ASP A 439 22.17 -5.69 19.08
N LEU A 440 22.67 -5.52 17.85
CA LEU A 440 24.11 -5.42 17.55
C LEU A 440 24.38 -4.48 16.36
N THR A 441 25.65 -4.12 16.16
CA THR A 441 26.11 -3.51 14.91
C THR A 441 26.64 -4.59 13.97
N LEU A 442 26.20 -4.57 12.71
CA LEU A 442 26.72 -5.38 11.63
C LEU A 442 27.59 -4.52 10.72
N ASN A 443 28.90 -4.74 10.76
CA ASN A 443 29.86 -4.15 9.84
C ASN A 443 30.03 -5.02 8.60
N VAL A 444 29.68 -4.48 7.43
CA VAL A 444 29.73 -5.18 6.15
C VAL A 444 30.89 -4.65 5.30
N GLY A 445 31.78 -5.53 4.85
CA GLY A 445 32.85 -5.22 3.90
C GLY A 445 33.44 -6.45 3.23
N GLY A 446 33.91 -6.28 1.98
CA GLY A 446 34.46 -7.33 1.11
C GLY A 446 33.42 -8.31 0.57
N VAL A 447 32.56 -8.85 1.44
CA VAL A 447 31.62 -9.94 1.14
C VAL A 447 30.22 -9.60 1.60
N ASN A 448 29.24 -9.97 0.77
CA ASN A 448 27.82 -9.79 1.01
C ASN A 448 27.29 -10.84 1.99
N LEU A 449 26.13 -10.62 2.61
CA LEU A 449 25.47 -11.66 3.42
C LEU A 449 24.88 -12.77 2.51
N SER A 450 25.74 -13.59 1.90
CA SER A 450 25.36 -14.67 0.96
C SER A 450 25.29 -16.06 1.60
N ASN A 451 25.59 -16.15 2.89
CA ASN A 451 25.99 -17.40 3.52
C ASN A 451 24.81 -18.16 4.17
N ALA A 452 23.67 -17.49 4.34
CA ALA A 452 22.37 -18.07 4.66
C ALA A 452 21.34 -17.65 3.61
N ALA A 453 20.29 -18.46 3.44
CA ALA A 453 19.22 -18.15 2.48
C ALA A 453 18.26 -17.09 3.04
N TYR A 454 18.05 -17.06 4.36
CA TYR A 454 17.11 -16.17 5.04
C TYR A 454 17.79 -15.47 6.23
N TYR A 455 17.65 -14.15 6.29
CA TYR A 455 18.08 -13.32 7.40
C TYR A 455 16.89 -12.64 8.07
N TRP A 456 16.96 -12.55 9.40
CA TRP A 456 16.12 -11.65 10.17
C TRP A 456 16.99 -10.69 10.99
N LEU A 457 16.94 -9.41 10.65
CA LEU A 457 17.62 -8.36 11.41
C LEU A 457 16.62 -7.68 12.35
N HIS A 458 16.92 -7.71 13.65
CA HIS A 458 16.08 -7.08 14.67
C HIS A 458 16.87 -6.08 15.49
N ASN A 459 16.49 -4.80 15.47
CA ASN A 459 17.22 -3.73 16.17
C ASN A 459 18.72 -3.71 15.87
N VAL A 460 19.10 -3.99 14.62
CA VAL A 460 20.49 -4.02 14.15
C VAL A 460 20.85 -2.66 13.52
N GLN A 461 22.05 -2.16 13.83
CA GLN A 461 22.68 -1.09 13.05
C GLN A 461 23.55 -1.70 11.96
N VAL A 462 23.35 -1.34 10.70
CA VAL A 462 24.16 -1.81 9.57
C VAL A 462 25.08 -0.69 9.12
N GLU A 463 26.39 -0.96 9.15
CA GLU A 463 27.46 -0.03 8.80
C GLU A 463 28.44 -0.66 7.80
N ALA A 464 29.24 0.18 7.14
CA ALA A 464 30.38 -0.30 6.35
C ALA A 464 31.51 -0.67 7.31
N LYS A 465 32.18 -1.77 6.99
CA LYS A 465 33.47 -2.10 7.58
C LYS A 465 34.49 -1.01 7.23
N SER A 466 35.30 -0.64 8.22
CA SER A 466 36.34 0.38 8.06
C SER A 466 37.29 0.04 6.89
N GLY A 467 37.58 1.03 6.05
CA GLY A 467 38.45 0.88 4.88
C GLY A 467 37.85 0.12 3.69
N GLN A 468 36.60 -0.33 3.75
CA GLN A 468 35.93 -1.14 2.72
C GLN A 468 34.73 -0.39 2.10
N GLY A 469 34.90 0.91 1.84
CA GLY A 469 33.82 1.81 1.41
C GLY A 469 32.91 1.22 0.33
N ALA A 470 31.65 0.96 0.71
CA ALA A 470 30.44 0.78 -0.10
C ALA A 470 30.53 0.03 -1.45
N SER A 471 31.48 -0.88 -1.67
CA SER A 471 31.67 -1.50 -2.99
C SER A 471 30.94 -2.84 -3.20
N SER A 472 30.13 -3.31 -2.25
CA SER A 472 29.47 -4.61 -2.34
C SER A 472 27.98 -4.58 -1.97
N ALA A 473 27.17 -5.31 -2.74
CA ALA A 473 25.72 -5.37 -2.59
C ALA A 473 25.31 -6.09 -1.30
N PHE A 474 24.53 -5.48 -0.41
CA PHE A 474 24.24 -6.02 0.93
C PHE A 474 23.83 -7.51 0.98
N LEU A 475 22.97 -7.96 0.06
CA LEU A 475 22.49 -9.33 -0.10
C LEU A 475 22.65 -9.79 -1.57
N THR A 476 23.30 -10.94 -1.82
CA THR A 476 23.52 -11.45 -3.18
C THR A 476 23.45 -12.98 -3.33
N SER A 477 22.66 -13.69 -2.51
CA SER A 477 22.52 -15.13 -2.71
C SER A 477 21.86 -15.48 -4.05
N SER A 478 22.31 -16.56 -4.68
CA SER A 478 21.69 -17.17 -5.86
C SER A 478 20.45 -18.01 -5.55
N THR A 479 20.15 -18.26 -4.27
CA THR A 479 18.98 -19.02 -3.83
C THR A 479 17.80 -18.08 -3.59
N ILE A 480 16.58 -18.51 -3.96
CA ILE A 480 15.36 -17.76 -3.65
C ILE A 480 15.13 -17.78 -2.13
N GLY A 481 15.16 -16.61 -1.48
CA GLY A 481 15.02 -16.48 -0.02
C GLY A 481 14.26 -15.22 0.39
N TYR A 482 13.64 -15.24 1.57
CA TYR A 482 12.83 -14.14 2.11
C TYR A 482 13.43 -13.59 3.41
N ASN A 483 13.80 -12.32 3.42
CA ASN A 483 14.48 -11.65 4.54
C ASN A 483 13.52 -10.72 5.28
N TYR A 484 13.85 -10.45 6.55
CA TYR A 484 13.03 -9.67 7.47
C TYR A 484 13.89 -8.64 8.17
N ALA A 485 13.46 -7.37 8.21
CA ALA A 485 14.09 -6.33 9.01
C ALA A 485 13.04 -5.70 9.92
N THR A 486 13.29 -5.69 11.23
CA THR A 486 12.43 -5.05 12.22
C THR A 486 13.26 -4.13 13.11
N LYS A 487 12.84 -2.87 13.29
CA LYS A 487 13.52 -1.86 14.13
C LYS A 487 15.00 -1.60 13.77
N SER A 488 15.43 -1.98 12.57
CA SER A 488 16.84 -1.92 12.15
C SER A 488 17.14 -0.62 11.39
N ALA A 489 18.42 -0.22 11.32
CA ALA A 489 18.81 0.95 10.55
C ALA A 489 20.09 0.74 9.73
N ILE A 490 20.21 1.53 8.65
CA ILE A 490 21.39 1.57 7.77
C ILE A 490 22.02 2.97 7.91
N GLY A 491 23.34 3.03 8.09
CA GLY A 491 24.10 4.28 8.16
C GLY A 491 24.16 5.06 6.83
N ALA A 492 24.38 6.38 6.92
CA ALA A 492 24.37 7.29 5.76
C ALA A 492 25.57 7.21 4.82
N SER A 493 26.68 6.62 5.28
CA SER A 493 27.93 6.46 4.53
C SER A 493 27.87 5.38 3.44
N LEU A 494 26.73 4.70 3.27
CA LEU A 494 26.62 3.50 2.47
C LEU A 494 25.88 3.77 1.16
N SER A 495 26.57 3.77 0.03
CA SER A 495 25.91 3.90 -1.29
C SER A 495 25.38 2.56 -1.81
N ALA A 496 26.01 1.43 -1.49
CA ALA A 496 25.60 0.09 -1.96
C ALA A 496 24.71 -0.71 -0.97
N ILE A 497 24.67 -0.32 0.31
CA ILE A 497 23.84 -1.00 1.32
C ILE A 497 22.49 -0.30 1.40
N SER A 498 21.44 -1.06 1.14
CA SER A 498 20.04 -0.59 1.21
C SER A 498 19.15 -1.77 1.59
N TRP A 499 17.92 -1.49 2.00
CA TRP A 499 16.88 -2.51 2.17
C TRP A 499 16.33 -2.91 0.79
N LYS A 500 17.22 -3.12 -0.18
CA LYS A 500 16.95 -3.35 -1.59
C LYS A 500 17.65 -4.63 -2.02
N GLN A 501 17.08 -5.28 -3.03
CA GLN A 501 17.67 -6.44 -3.68
C GLN A 501 18.57 -5.98 -4.86
N THR A 502 19.68 -6.69 -5.10
CA THR A 502 20.59 -6.43 -6.25
C THR A 502 20.61 -7.59 -7.28
N GLY A 503 19.72 -8.58 -7.15
CA GLY A 503 19.65 -9.79 -8.02
C GLY A 503 18.26 -10.44 -8.02
N SER A 504 18.12 -11.71 -8.43
CA SER A 504 16.82 -12.43 -8.47
C SER A 504 16.55 -13.38 -7.30
N GLY A 505 17.56 -13.71 -6.48
CA GLY A 505 17.45 -14.69 -5.39
C GLY A 505 16.80 -14.17 -4.09
N GLN A 506 17.41 -13.19 -3.41
CA GLN A 506 16.95 -12.78 -2.08
C GLN A 506 16.00 -11.57 -2.07
N LYS A 507 14.80 -11.75 -1.52
CA LYS A 507 13.75 -10.72 -1.38
C LYS A 507 13.62 -10.29 0.07
N TRP A 508 13.09 -9.09 0.33
CA TRP A 508 12.60 -8.71 1.66
C TRP A 508 11.09 -8.96 1.73
N ALA A 509 10.67 -9.85 2.63
CA ALA A 509 9.25 -10.07 2.88
C ALA A 509 8.66 -8.95 3.75
N LEU A 510 9.41 -8.48 4.74
CA LEU A 510 8.98 -7.47 5.70
C LEU A 510 10.13 -6.52 6.05
N VAL A 511 9.86 -5.23 5.93
CA VAL A 511 10.68 -4.15 6.52
C VAL A 511 9.74 -3.32 7.39
N ARG A 512 9.91 -3.42 8.72
CA ARG A 512 9.00 -2.85 9.72
C ARG A 512 9.78 -1.95 10.67
N SER A 513 9.33 -0.72 10.85
CA SER A 513 9.92 0.25 11.79
C SER A 513 11.42 0.49 11.57
N CYS A 514 11.88 0.38 10.32
CA CYS A 514 13.29 0.52 9.96
C CYS A 514 13.60 1.94 9.47
N THR A 515 14.86 2.36 9.62
CA THR A 515 15.33 3.66 9.10
C THR A 515 16.47 3.47 8.11
N THR A 516 16.44 4.19 7.00
CA THR A 516 17.54 4.19 6.04
C THR A 516 17.59 5.52 5.29
N PRO A 517 18.78 6.04 4.95
CA PRO A 517 18.93 7.18 4.05
C PRO A 517 18.91 6.75 2.56
N ARG A 518 18.32 5.59 2.26
CA ARG A 518 18.31 4.94 0.94
C ARG A 518 16.94 4.37 0.60
N ASP A 519 16.89 3.61 -0.48
CA ASP A 519 15.69 2.92 -0.94
C ASP A 519 15.31 1.75 -0.02
N ILE A 520 14.01 1.50 0.10
CA ILE A 520 13.44 0.24 0.61
C ILE A 520 12.70 -0.48 -0.51
N ASN A 521 12.96 -1.77 -0.67
CA ASN A 521 12.22 -2.69 -1.53
C ASN A 521 11.87 -3.97 -0.76
N ALA A 522 10.58 -4.13 -0.45
CA ALA A 522 10.03 -5.28 0.24
C ALA A 522 8.56 -5.50 -0.13
N LEU A 523 8.04 -6.70 0.18
CA LEU A 523 6.63 -7.04 -0.01
C LEU A 523 5.71 -6.29 0.97
N ALA A 524 6.19 -6.04 2.19
CA ALA A 524 5.54 -5.20 3.18
C ALA A 524 6.53 -4.21 3.79
N ILE A 525 6.22 -2.92 3.69
CA ILE A 525 6.99 -1.79 4.22
C ILE A 525 6.09 -1.00 5.17
N VAL A 526 6.36 -1.08 6.46
CA VAL A 526 5.47 -0.53 7.49
C VAL A 526 6.23 0.33 8.48
N ASN A 527 5.73 1.54 8.76
CA ASN A 527 6.28 2.45 9.77
C ASN A 527 7.78 2.78 9.58
N CYS A 528 8.27 2.78 8.34
CA CYS A 528 9.67 3.00 8.03
C CYS A 528 9.99 4.48 7.73
N SER A 529 11.26 4.85 7.89
CA SER A 529 11.80 6.13 7.42
C SER A 529 12.85 5.85 6.33
N ALA A 530 12.66 6.42 5.15
CA ALA A 530 13.47 6.17 3.96
C ALA A 530 13.65 7.44 3.13
N VAL A 531 14.57 7.41 2.15
CA VAL A 531 14.56 8.43 1.09
C VAL A 531 13.55 8.03 0.02
N ASN A 532 13.63 6.80 -0.50
CA ASN A 532 12.67 6.31 -1.49
C ASN A 532 12.09 4.95 -1.11
N MET A 533 10.96 4.62 -1.70
CA MET A 533 10.38 3.29 -1.64
C MET A 533 10.14 2.75 -3.04
N VAL A 534 10.43 1.47 -3.23
CA VAL A 534 10.22 0.78 -4.49
C VAL A 534 9.50 -0.52 -4.16
N GLY A 535 8.30 -0.71 -4.67
CA GLY A 535 7.71 -2.03 -4.63
C GLY A 535 8.47 -2.97 -5.56
N TRP A 536 8.46 -4.25 -5.21
CA TRP A 536 9.26 -5.28 -5.87
C TRP A 536 8.96 -5.47 -7.37
N THR A 537 9.91 -5.08 -8.24
CA THR A 537 9.81 -5.18 -9.72
C THR A 537 10.51 -6.39 -10.35
N ALA A 538 11.18 -7.23 -9.56
CA ALA A 538 12.15 -8.20 -10.09
C ALA A 538 11.60 -9.63 -10.22
N GLY A 539 10.88 -9.91 -11.31
CA GLY A 539 10.79 -11.25 -11.89
C GLY A 539 9.48 -11.99 -11.65
N GLY A 540 8.59 -11.95 -12.64
CA GLY A 540 7.64 -12.98 -13.11
C GLY A 540 6.70 -13.75 -12.16
N ASP A 541 6.91 -13.71 -10.86
CA ASP A 541 6.14 -14.44 -9.85
C ASP A 541 4.98 -13.56 -9.40
N ALA A 542 3.85 -13.72 -10.10
CA ALA A 542 2.61 -12.98 -9.87
C ALA A 542 2.14 -13.07 -8.40
N ASP A 543 2.43 -14.19 -7.72
CA ASP A 543 1.97 -14.43 -6.35
C ASP A 543 2.72 -13.61 -5.30
N SER A 544 3.92 -13.11 -5.64
CA SER A 544 4.66 -12.18 -4.78
C SER A 544 4.44 -10.70 -5.10
N GLN A 545 3.70 -10.34 -6.17
CA GLN A 545 3.41 -8.92 -6.53
C GLN A 545 1.99 -8.45 -6.16
N ALA A 546 1.04 -9.37 -5.95
CA ALA A 546 -0.25 -9.01 -5.38
C ALA A 546 -0.11 -8.61 -3.90
N ASP A 547 -1.00 -7.74 -3.42
CA ASP A 547 -1.10 -7.41 -1.99
C ASP A 547 0.21 -6.83 -1.42
N TRP A 548 0.86 -5.94 -2.18
CA TRP A 548 1.97 -5.12 -1.70
C TRP A 548 1.47 -4.13 -0.65
N ILE A 549 2.22 -3.96 0.44
CA ILE A 549 1.83 -3.10 1.56
C ILE A 549 2.88 -2.01 1.81
N ALA A 550 2.44 -0.76 1.84
CA ALA A 550 3.20 0.41 2.21
C ALA A 550 2.36 1.28 3.14
N VAL A 551 2.55 1.14 4.46
CA VAL A 551 1.70 1.79 5.46
C VAL A 551 2.49 2.58 6.49
N GLY A 552 2.12 3.84 6.72
CA GLY A 552 2.67 4.65 7.81
C GLY A 552 4.11 5.12 7.61
N ASN A 553 4.60 5.18 6.36
CA ASN A 553 6.01 5.46 6.09
C ASN A 553 6.32 6.96 5.99
N LEU A 554 7.57 7.30 6.28
CA LEU A 554 8.17 8.62 6.13
C LEU A 554 9.15 8.61 4.97
N LEU A 555 8.89 9.43 3.97
CA LEU A 555 9.83 9.67 2.90
C LEU A 555 10.06 11.17 2.80
N LEU A 556 11.11 11.64 3.47
CA LEU A 556 11.46 13.05 3.52
C LEU A 556 12.65 13.35 2.63
N SER A 557 12.78 14.62 2.25
CA SER A 557 13.95 15.14 1.54
C SER A 557 14.23 14.45 0.21
N GLN A 558 13.18 14.13 -0.55
CA GLN A 558 13.30 13.46 -1.85
C GLN A 558 13.70 14.45 -2.93
N THR A 559 14.72 14.13 -3.73
CA THR A 559 15.19 15.03 -4.80
C THR A 559 14.53 14.76 -6.16
N ALA A 560 13.89 13.61 -6.33
CA ALA A 560 13.24 13.17 -7.56
C ALA A 560 12.02 12.26 -7.23
N ARG A 561 11.88 11.13 -7.93
CA ARG A 561 10.80 10.16 -7.70
C ARG A 561 10.95 9.47 -6.35
N GLY A 562 9.89 9.53 -5.54
CA GLY A 562 9.85 8.94 -4.20
C GLY A 562 9.32 7.51 -4.16
N ILE A 563 8.44 7.15 -5.10
CA ILE A 563 7.79 5.83 -5.17
C ILE A 563 7.87 5.24 -6.57
N THR A 564 8.19 3.95 -6.62
CA THR A 564 7.98 3.09 -7.79
C THR A 564 7.10 1.91 -7.41
N PHE A 565 6.11 1.59 -8.23
CA PHE A 565 5.16 0.51 -7.96
C PHE A 565 5.61 -0.83 -8.57
N PRO A 566 5.31 -1.98 -7.93
CA PRO A 566 5.62 -3.31 -8.46
C PRO A 566 4.60 -3.73 -9.51
N SER A 567 5.01 -4.00 -10.76
CA SER A 567 4.07 -4.42 -11.81
C SER A 567 4.61 -5.60 -12.64
N VAL A 568 3.74 -6.56 -13.01
CA VAL A 568 4.09 -7.76 -13.82
C VAL A 568 3.52 -7.66 -15.22
N ALA A 569 4.35 -7.89 -16.25
CA ALA A 569 3.86 -8.09 -17.61
C ALA A 569 2.93 -9.33 -17.72
N SER A 570 1.66 -9.10 -18.02
CA SER A 570 0.59 -10.08 -18.23
C SER A 570 -0.24 -9.66 -19.43
N GLY A 571 -0.31 -10.51 -20.46
CA GLY A 571 -1.13 -10.27 -21.65
C GLY A 571 -0.84 -8.93 -22.36
N GLY A 572 0.41 -8.47 -22.35
CA GLY A 572 0.83 -7.18 -22.92
C GLY A 572 0.74 -5.97 -21.97
N TYR A 573 0.18 -6.14 -20.76
CA TYR A 573 0.03 -5.06 -19.77
C TYR A 573 0.85 -5.33 -18.51
N SER A 574 1.26 -4.30 -17.78
CA SER A 574 1.86 -4.51 -16.46
C SER A 574 0.76 -4.47 -15.38
N GLN A 575 0.47 -5.56 -14.67
CA GLN A 575 -0.65 -5.60 -13.72
C GLN A 575 -0.21 -5.49 -12.26
N MET A 576 -1.01 -4.75 -11.50
CA MET A 576 -0.94 -4.58 -10.06
C MET A 576 -2.27 -4.98 -9.41
N VAL A 577 -2.21 -5.88 -8.42
CA VAL A 577 -3.41 -6.43 -7.80
C VAL A 577 -3.37 -6.19 -6.29
N ARG A 578 -4.41 -5.51 -5.78
CA ARG A 578 -4.61 -5.22 -4.35
C ARG A 578 -3.46 -4.50 -3.63
N PRO A 579 -2.77 -3.50 -4.21
CA PRO A 579 -1.77 -2.75 -3.46
C PRO A 579 -2.44 -1.88 -2.37
N MET A 580 -1.80 -1.80 -1.20
CA MET A 580 -2.22 -0.96 -0.08
C MET A 580 -1.17 0.11 0.21
N PHE A 581 -1.50 1.36 -0.05
CA PHE A 581 -0.66 2.54 0.19
C PHE A 581 -1.40 3.53 1.10
N VAL A 582 -1.13 3.45 2.41
CA VAL A 582 -1.95 4.13 3.43
C VAL A 582 -1.12 4.91 4.44
N ASN A 583 -1.56 6.11 4.84
CA ASN A 583 -0.94 6.90 5.91
C ASN A 583 0.56 7.24 5.67
N ASN A 584 1.01 7.40 4.42
CA ASN A 584 2.41 7.75 4.13
C ASN A 584 2.59 9.26 3.99
N VAL A 585 3.77 9.76 4.38
CA VAL A 585 4.19 11.16 4.19
C VAL A 585 5.33 11.18 3.18
N LEU A 586 5.17 11.97 2.13
CA LEU A 586 6.14 12.16 1.06
C LEU A 586 6.46 13.64 0.91
N GLU A 587 7.74 13.99 0.98
CA GLU A 587 8.23 15.35 0.79
C GLU A 587 9.30 15.38 -0.30
N ARG A 588 9.03 16.18 -1.34
CA ARG A 588 10.02 16.56 -2.33
C ARG A 588 10.73 17.86 -1.96
N ILE A 589 12.04 17.88 -2.09
CA ILE A 589 12.90 19.08 -1.95
C ILE A 589 13.66 19.43 -3.24
N GLY A 590 13.81 18.48 -4.17
CA GLY A 590 14.55 18.71 -5.40
C GLY A 590 13.69 19.18 -6.56
N ALA A 591 14.25 20.05 -7.42
CA ALA A 591 13.58 20.63 -8.59
C ALA A 591 13.50 19.72 -9.83
N SER A 592 13.58 18.40 -9.67
CA SER A 592 13.46 17.47 -10.80
C SER A 592 12.11 17.65 -11.50
N THR A 593 12.06 17.48 -12.81
CA THR A 593 10.80 17.55 -13.59
C THR A 593 10.02 16.23 -13.57
N GLU A 594 10.61 15.16 -13.06
CA GLU A 594 9.96 13.86 -12.95
C GLU A 594 8.76 13.94 -11.98
N PRO A 595 7.70 13.16 -12.22
CA PRO A 595 6.63 13.04 -11.24
C PRO A 595 7.18 12.43 -9.94
N HIS A 596 6.78 13.01 -8.81
CA HIS A 596 7.18 12.56 -7.48
C HIS A 596 6.69 11.12 -7.22
N MET A 597 5.54 10.79 -7.81
CA MET A 597 4.97 9.47 -7.91
C MET A 597 4.27 9.36 -9.27
N ALA A 598 4.44 8.25 -9.99
CA ALA A 598 3.67 7.96 -11.19
C ALA A 598 3.06 6.58 -11.14
N MET A 599 1.74 6.54 -11.28
CA MET A 599 0.95 5.34 -11.50
C MET A 599 0.40 5.41 -12.92
N ALA A 600 0.86 4.52 -13.80
CA ALA A 600 0.33 4.34 -15.15
C ALA A 600 0.50 5.53 -16.14
N GLU A 601 1.39 6.49 -15.86
CA GLU A 601 1.72 7.56 -16.82
C GLU A 601 2.67 7.04 -17.90
N ASN A 602 2.31 7.19 -19.17
CA ASN A 602 3.08 6.72 -20.34
C ASN A 602 3.45 5.23 -20.25
N SER A 603 2.62 4.41 -19.59
CA SER A 603 2.91 3.01 -19.33
C SER A 603 1.64 2.16 -19.44
N LEU A 604 1.82 0.85 -19.64
CA LEU A 604 0.74 -0.13 -19.74
C LEU A 604 0.31 -0.68 -18.36
N GLU A 605 0.52 0.09 -17.30
CA GLU A 605 0.24 -0.34 -15.94
C GLU A 605 -1.26 -0.33 -15.62
N ARG A 606 -1.77 -1.42 -15.06
CA ARG A 606 -3.16 -1.60 -14.64
C ARG A 606 -3.21 -1.88 -13.16
N PHE A 607 -4.16 -1.27 -12.47
CA PHE A 607 -4.33 -1.42 -11.03
C PHE A 607 -5.72 -1.99 -10.74
N THR A 608 -5.79 -3.05 -9.97
CA THR A 608 -7.05 -3.70 -9.59
C THR A 608 -7.15 -3.76 -8.08
N HIS A 609 -8.25 -3.25 -7.51
CA HIS A 609 -8.51 -3.23 -6.07
C HIS A 609 -7.44 -2.47 -5.25
N MET A 610 -6.98 -1.31 -5.69
CA MET A 610 -5.99 -0.54 -4.91
C MET A 610 -6.63 0.22 -3.74
N LEU A 611 -5.92 0.27 -2.60
CA LEU A 611 -6.14 1.28 -1.56
C LEU A 611 -5.04 2.33 -1.61
N PHE A 612 -5.42 3.57 -1.87
CA PHE A 612 -4.56 4.74 -1.79
C PHE A 612 -5.22 5.77 -0.88
N GLU A 613 -4.90 5.72 0.41
CA GLU A 613 -5.69 6.41 1.42
C GLU A 613 -4.87 7.15 2.46
N GLY A 614 -5.28 8.37 2.83
CA GLY A 614 -4.69 9.07 3.96
C GLY A 614 -3.23 9.45 3.74
N ASN A 615 -2.76 9.69 2.51
CA ASN A 615 -1.37 10.04 2.25
C ASN A 615 -1.18 11.55 2.16
N SER A 616 -0.05 12.06 2.66
CA SER A 616 0.37 13.45 2.49
C SER A 616 1.46 13.53 1.42
N LEU A 617 1.12 14.11 0.27
CA LEU A 617 2.00 14.19 -0.90
C LEU A 617 2.39 15.65 -1.15
N ILE A 618 3.58 16.01 -0.66
CA ILE A 618 4.03 17.40 -0.60
C ILE A 618 5.23 17.64 -1.54
N GLY A 619 5.18 18.77 -2.24
CA GLY A 619 6.32 19.35 -2.93
C GLY A 619 6.20 19.31 -4.45
N GLU A 620 5.39 18.44 -5.06
CA GLU A 620 5.22 18.47 -6.52
C GLU A 620 4.04 17.62 -7.03
N ARG A 621 4.08 17.34 -8.33
CA ARG A 621 3.25 16.47 -9.15
C ARG A 621 3.26 15.03 -8.64
N THR A 622 2.10 14.53 -8.27
CA THR A 622 1.83 13.11 -8.00
C THR A 622 0.72 12.60 -8.90
N ASN A 623 1.11 11.73 -9.83
CA ASN A 623 0.23 11.18 -10.84
C ASN A 623 -0.41 9.91 -10.30
N THR A 624 -1.73 9.85 -10.33
CA THR A 624 -2.49 8.70 -9.86
C THR A 624 -3.29 8.11 -11.01
N LEU A 625 -2.97 6.85 -11.32
CA LEU A 625 -3.71 5.93 -12.18
C LEU A 625 -4.06 6.51 -13.56
N TYR A 626 -3.06 6.96 -14.30
CA TYR A 626 -3.23 7.52 -15.64
C TYR A 626 -3.74 6.47 -16.64
N ASN A 627 -4.63 6.89 -17.54
CA ASN A 627 -4.99 6.10 -18.71
C ASN A 627 -4.25 6.61 -19.96
N ASP A 628 -2.91 6.51 -19.93
CA ASP A 628 -2.02 7.03 -20.97
C ASP A 628 -0.97 5.98 -21.36
N PRO A 629 -1.38 4.89 -22.05
CA PRO A 629 -0.45 3.87 -22.49
C PRO A 629 0.44 4.38 -23.63
N GLY A 630 1.70 3.93 -23.66
CA GLY A 630 2.68 4.35 -24.66
C GLY A 630 2.42 3.90 -26.11
N ASP A 631 1.34 3.14 -26.36
CA ASP A 631 0.94 2.67 -27.68
C ASP A 631 -0.50 3.09 -28.04
N LEU A 632 -0.85 3.02 -29.34
CA LEU A 632 -2.12 3.50 -29.88
C LEU A 632 -3.30 2.52 -29.69
N THR A 633 -3.04 1.27 -29.35
CA THR A 633 -4.01 0.15 -29.41
C THR A 633 -4.46 -0.37 -28.03
N SER A 634 -3.71 -0.04 -26.99
CA SER A 634 -3.88 -0.57 -25.64
C SER A 634 -4.54 0.44 -24.71
N HIS A 635 -5.07 -0.05 -23.57
CA HIS A 635 -5.77 0.76 -22.55
C HIS A 635 -5.36 0.37 -21.12
N ASN A 636 -5.20 1.35 -20.23
CA ASN A 636 -5.01 1.10 -18.81
C ASN A 636 -6.36 0.95 -18.13
N SER A 637 -6.71 -0.31 -17.92
CA SER A 637 -7.96 -0.74 -17.32
C SER A 637 -7.79 -0.87 -15.80
N HIS A 638 -7.95 0.24 -15.07
CA HIS A 638 -7.95 0.25 -13.61
C HIS A 638 -9.32 -0.17 -13.05
N VAL A 639 -9.38 -1.09 -12.09
CA VAL A 639 -10.64 -1.65 -11.58
C VAL A 639 -10.72 -1.45 -10.08
N ASP A 640 -11.83 -0.87 -9.63
CA ASP A 640 -12.23 -0.81 -8.21
C ASP A 640 -11.12 -0.29 -7.29
N CYS A 641 -10.54 0.87 -7.62
CA CYS A 641 -9.50 1.51 -6.80
C CYS A 641 -10.13 2.56 -5.89
N ARG A 642 -9.68 2.64 -4.64
CA ARG A 642 -10.06 3.68 -3.67
C ARG A 642 -8.94 4.68 -3.48
N VAL A 643 -9.16 5.92 -3.92
CA VAL A 643 -8.32 7.09 -3.63
C VAL A 643 -9.13 7.99 -2.68
N ALA A 644 -8.79 8.00 -1.39
CA ALA A 644 -9.58 8.68 -0.37
C ALA A 644 -8.74 9.35 0.73
N GLY A 645 -9.22 10.47 1.28
CA GLY A 645 -8.59 11.08 2.44
C GLY A 645 -7.15 11.58 2.22
N ASN A 646 -6.70 11.76 0.99
CA ASN A 646 -5.31 12.16 0.70
C ASN A 646 -5.16 13.68 0.58
N PHE A 647 -3.96 14.17 0.84
CA PHE A 647 -3.53 15.50 0.43
C PHE A 647 -2.64 15.41 -0.80
N PHE A 648 -2.98 16.18 -1.83
CA PHE A 648 -2.22 16.34 -3.05
C PHE A 648 -1.83 17.80 -3.26
N ASP A 649 -0.54 18.08 -3.35
CA ASP A 649 -0.09 19.39 -3.81
C ASP A 649 -0.47 19.66 -5.26
N TRP A 650 -0.24 18.67 -6.10
CA TRP A 650 -0.77 18.62 -7.45
C TRP A 650 -0.97 17.17 -7.86
N MET A 651 -2.23 16.83 -8.14
CA MET A 651 -2.60 15.54 -8.71
C MET A 651 -3.11 15.80 -10.12
N PRO A 652 -2.22 15.91 -11.11
CA PRO A 652 -2.70 15.88 -12.47
C PRO A 652 -3.15 14.46 -12.77
N THR A 653 -4.17 14.34 -13.60
CA THR A 653 -4.58 13.11 -14.25
C THR A 653 -4.75 13.43 -15.72
N LYS A 654 -4.23 12.61 -16.61
CA LYS A 654 -4.43 12.79 -18.05
C LYS A 654 -5.47 11.79 -18.54
N GLN A 655 -6.50 12.30 -19.18
CA GLN A 655 -7.63 11.54 -19.72
C GLN A 655 -7.88 11.84 -21.20
N ASP A 656 -7.29 12.93 -21.72
CA ASP A 656 -7.23 13.31 -23.12
C ASP A 656 -5.88 12.89 -23.73
N ASP A 657 -5.89 12.34 -24.94
CA ASP A 657 -4.70 12.28 -25.82
C ASP A 657 -4.79 13.49 -26.81
N PHE A 658 -3.85 13.90 -27.68
CA PHE A 658 -4.10 14.99 -28.71
C PHE A 658 -3.96 14.58 -30.20
N TYR A 659 -5.02 14.12 -30.92
CA TYR A 659 -4.94 13.45 -32.24
C TYR A 659 -5.63 14.41 -33.15
N ASP A 660 -4.82 15.20 -33.79
CA ASP A 660 -5.26 16.02 -34.87
C ASP A 660 -4.61 15.50 -36.15
N ASP A 661 -5.38 14.73 -36.93
CA ASP A 661 -4.99 14.28 -38.28
C ASP A 661 -4.62 15.45 -39.21
N THR A 662 -5.14 16.66 -38.95
CA THR A 662 -4.80 17.88 -39.68
C THR A 662 -3.38 18.39 -39.35
N THR A 663 -2.87 18.13 -38.15
CA THR A 663 -1.49 18.47 -37.71
C THR A 663 -0.46 17.41 -38.15
N VAL A 664 -0.85 16.13 -38.18
CA VAL A 664 0.01 15.01 -38.63
C VAL A 664 0.30 15.10 -40.14
N ALA A 665 -0.72 15.41 -40.95
CA ALA A 665 -0.57 15.58 -42.39
C ALA A 665 0.16 16.88 -42.79
N SER A 666 0.16 17.92 -41.94
CA SER A 666 0.83 19.20 -42.21
C SER A 666 2.31 19.24 -41.77
N ASN A 667 2.78 18.31 -40.92
CA ASN A 667 4.17 18.24 -40.41
C ASN A 667 5.02 17.06 -40.93
N GLY A 668 4.65 16.45 -42.06
CA GLY A 668 5.55 15.54 -42.77
C GLY A 668 5.70 14.13 -42.19
N GLY A 669 4.73 13.63 -41.43
CA GLY A 669 4.57 12.19 -41.18
C GLY A 669 5.43 11.55 -40.08
N ALA A 670 6.01 12.32 -39.15
CA ALA A 670 6.62 11.75 -37.94
C ALA A 670 5.56 11.46 -36.84
N PRO A 671 5.70 10.37 -36.06
CA PRO A 671 4.63 9.86 -35.18
C PRO A 671 4.40 10.79 -33.99
N ASN A 672 3.18 11.33 -33.84
CA ASN A 672 2.82 12.20 -32.72
C ASN A 672 1.54 11.72 -32.01
N TYR A 673 1.59 11.75 -30.68
CA TYR A 673 0.61 11.28 -29.68
C TYR A 673 -0.74 12.02 -29.74
N GLY A 674 -1.87 11.28 -29.62
CA GLY A 674 -3.17 11.54 -30.22
C GLY A 674 -4.53 11.26 -29.48
N TYR A 675 -5.45 12.22 -29.20
CA TYR A 675 -6.88 12.26 -28.77
C TYR A 675 -7.66 11.13 -29.36
N ARG A 676 -7.99 10.16 -28.50
CA ARG A 676 -8.65 8.92 -28.90
C ARG A 676 -10.09 8.96 -28.41
N PRO A 677 -11.03 9.47 -29.21
CA PRO A 677 -12.42 9.51 -28.82
C PRO A 677 -12.99 8.12 -28.54
N TRP A 678 -12.50 7.03 -29.17
CA TRP A 678 -12.92 5.65 -28.85
C TRP A 678 -12.45 5.10 -27.50
N LEU A 679 -11.60 5.83 -26.76
CA LEU A 679 -11.29 5.51 -25.36
C LEU A 679 -12.48 5.79 -24.41
N THR A 680 -13.54 6.45 -24.88
CA THR A 680 -14.74 6.80 -24.09
C THR A 680 -15.64 5.63 -23.73
N ASP A 681 -15.33 4.42 -24.18
CA ASP A 681 -16.05 3.22 -23.77
C ASP A 681 -15.39 2.58 -22.53
N ASN A 682 -14.10 2.88 -22.27
CA ASN A 682 -13.28 2.36 -21.16
C ASN A 682 -12.91 3.45 -20.14
N LEU A 683 -13.93 4.18 -19.69
CA LEU A 683 -13.89 5.32 -18.78
C LEU A 683 -13.63 4.99 -17.30
N TRP A 684 -12.84 3.95 -17.01
CA TRP A 684 -12.63 3.50 -15.63
C TRP A 684 -11.84 4.50 -14.78
N PHE A 685 -11.11 5.41 -15.45
CA PHE A 685 -10.46 6.56 -14.83
C PHE A 685 -11.25 7.87 -14.89
N GLN A 686 -12.40 7.88 -15.55
CA GLN A 686 -13.17 9.10 -15.66
C GLN A 686 -13.93 9.40 -14.38
N ASP A 687 -14.44 8.41 -13.63
CA ASP A 687 -15.18 8.65 -12.37
C ASP A 687 -15.19 7.40 -11.49
N GLY A 688 -14.92 7.55 -10.19
CA GLY A 688 -15.06 6.47 -9.19
C GLY A 688 -13.77 6.09 -8.44
N CYS A 689 -12.60 6.47 -8.94
CA CYS A 689 -11.34 6.21 -8.22
C CYS A 689 -11.09 7.22 -7.09
N ASN A 690 -11.40 8.51 -7.30
CA ASN A 690 -11.46 9.49 -6.20
C ASN A 690 -12.77 9.30 -5.45
N SER A 691 -12.72 8.57 -4.34
CA SER A 691 -13.92 8.20 -3.61
C SER A 691 -14.43 9.36 -2.75
N GLU A 692 -13.61 9.84 -1.81
CA GLU A 692 -14.02 10.87 -0.86
C GLU A 692 -12.85 11.55 -0.13
N GLY A 693 -13.09 12.76 0.35
CA GLY A 693 -12.26 13.42 1.36
C GLY A 693 -10.83 13.75 0.92
N ASN A 694 -10.56 13.87 -0.37
CA ASN A 694 -9.25 14.29 -0.87
C ASN A 694 -9.13 15.82 -0.87
N VAL A 695 -7.93 16.33 -0.67
CA VAL A 695 -7.62 17.77 -0.82
C VAL A 695 -6.67 17.95 -1.99
N HIS A 696 -7.08 18.77 -2.95
CA HIS A 696 -6.35 19.11 -4.17
C HIS A 696 -5.92 20.56 -4.09
N ALA A 697 -4.70 20.80 -3.62
CA ALA A 697 -4.20 22.14 -3.35
C ALA A 697 -3.88 22.94 -4.61
N ARG A 698 -3.41 22.29 -5.68
CA ARG A 698 -2.99 22.89 -6.96
C ARG A 698 -1.91 23.97 -6.83
N ARG A 699 -0.90 23.74 -5.98
CA ARG A 699 0.19 24.71 -5.77
C ARG A 699 1.15 24.87 -6.95
N THR A 700 1.23 23.88 -7.84
CA THR A 700 2.23 23.81 -8.92
C THR A 700 1.66 23.75 -10.35
N GLY A 701 0.33 23.86 -10.54
CA GLY A 701 -0.29 23.59 -11.85
C GLY A 701 -1.42 24.55 -12.27
N GLY A 702 -1.42 24.92 -13.55
CA GLY A 702 -2.55 25.55 -14.25
C GLY A 702 -3.65 24.53 -14.60
N GLY A 703 -4.90 24.98 -14.78
CA GLY A 703 -6.12 24.16 -14.71
C GLY A 703 -6.32 22.99 -15.68
N GLY A 704 -5.38 22.68 -16.58
CA GLY A 704 -5.57 21.75 -17.71
C GLY A 704 -5.46 20.25 -17.45
N PHE A 705 -5.16 19.80 -16.23
CA PHE A 705 -4.92 18.36 -15.92
C PHE A 705 -5.71 17.86 -14.69
N ALA A 706 -6.89 18.42 -14.47
CA ALA A 706 -7.76 18.03 -13.36
C ALA A 706 -8.29 16.59 -13.48
N PRO A 707 -8.58 15.90 -12.36
CA PRO A 707 -9.49 14.76 -12.42
C PRO A 707 -10.89 15.23 -12.84
N HIS A 708 -11.58 14.44 -13.66
CA HIS A 708 -12.97 14.74 -14.05
C HIS A 708 -13.97 14.55 -12.89
N GLY A 709 -13.56 13.90 -11.80
CA GLY A 709 -14.30 13.82 -10.56
C GLY A 709 -13.35 13.84 -9.36
N TYR A 710 -13.54 14.79 -8.44
CA TYR A 710 -12.71 14.92 -7.24
C TYR A 710 -13.13 14.01 -6.08
N GLY A 711 -14.30 13.38 -6.18
CA GLY A 711 -14.89 12.59 -5.11
C GLY A 711 -15.69 13.43 -4.12
N ARG A 712 -16.44 12.76 -3.23
CA ARG A 712 -17.33 13.43 -2.29
C ARG A 712 -16.56 14.18 -1.21
N GLY A 713 -16.98 15.40 -0.92
CA GLY A 713 -16.38 16.22 0.14
C GLY A 713 -14.94 16.63 -0.14
N ALA A 714 -14.49 16.52 -1.40
CA ALA A 714 -13.16 16.95 -1.77
C ALA A 714 -13.04 18.47 -1.69
N VAL A 715 -11.87 18.94 -1.26
CA VAL A 715 -11.54 20.37 -1.23
C VAL A 715 -10.62 20.65 -2.41
N VAL A 716 -11.06 21.52 -3.33
CA VAL A 716 -10.35 21.83 -4.58
C VAL A 716 -9.98 23.30 -4.60
N ASN A 717 -8.71 23.58 -4.92
CA ASN A 717 -8.18 24.94 -5.00
C ASN A 717 -8.64 25.84 -3.84
N PRO A 718 -8.38 25.45 -2.58
CA PRO A 718 -8.92 26.17 -1.43
C PRO A 718 -8.35 27.58 -1.24
N SER A 719 -7.35 27.99 -2.03
CA SER A 719 -6.89 29.38 -2.09
C SER A 719 -7.39 30.05 -3.38
N ALA A 720 -8.27 31.05 -3.26
CA ALA A 720 -8.78 31.81 -4.40
C ALA A 720 -7.75 32.79 -5.03
N ALA A 721 -6.60 33.01 -4.39
CA ALA A 721 -5.58 33.95 -4.87
C ALA A 721 -4.53 33.25 -5.76
N THR A 722 -4.57 33.53 -7.06
CA THR A 722 -3.59 33.06 -8.05
C THR A 722 -2.18 33.65 -7.87
N SER A 723 -2.02 34.65 -6.99
CA SER A 723 -0.79 35.44 -6.81
C SER A 723 -0.09 35.26 -5.46
N GLN A 724 -0.54 34.35 -4.61
CA GLN A 724 0.12 34.11 -3.33
C GLN A 724 0.85 32.77 -3.31
N GLY A 725 2.15 32.82 -3.59
CA GLY A 725 3.09 31.89 -2.97
C GLY A 725 2.97 31.96 -1.43
N ASN A 726 3.17 30.84 -0.76
CA ASN A 726 3.31 30.67 0.70
C ASN A 726 2.21 31.20 1.66
N ALA A 727 1.18 31.93 1.22
CA ALA A 727 0.20 32.53 2.14
C ALA A 727 -0.99 31.61 2.50
N TRP A 728 -0.74 30.30 2.66
CA TRP A 728 -1.73 29.37 3.17
C TRP A 728 -1.12 28.48 4.24
N ILE A 729 -1.54 28.66 5.49
CA ILE A 729 -1.03 27.92 6.64
C ILE A 729 -1.61 26.50 6.61
N LYS A 730 -0.96 25.59 5.88
CA LYS A 730 -1.45 24.20 5.70
C LYS A 730 -0.98 23.26 6.79
N PHE A 731 0.28 23.44 7.17
CA PHE A 731 1.08 22.51 7.94
C PHE A 731 1.87 23.27 9.00
N THR A 732 2.29 22.57 10.05
CA THR A 732 3.14 23.13 11.11
C THR A 732 4.47 23.66 10.55
N ALA A 733 5.12 22.93 9.63
CA ALA A 733 6.32 23.38 8.94
C ALA A 733 6.45 22.74 7.55
N ASP A 734 6.25 23.53 6.49
CA ASP A 734 6.47 23.09 5.12
C ASP A 734 7.91 23.35 4.68
N ARG A 735 8.69 22.26 4.58
CA ARG A 735 10.09 22.28 4.16
C ARG A 735 10.32 21.65 2.80
N SER A 736 9.25 21.43 2.05
CA SER A 736 9.31 20.95 0.67
C SER A 736 9.87 22.01 -0.27
N VAL A 737 10.07 21.65 -1.53
CA VAL A 737 10.46 22.57 -2.62
C VAL A 737 9.45 23.71 -2.84
N LEU A 738 8.21 23.55 -2.37
CA LEU A 738 7.16 24.59 -2.41
C LEU A 738 7.06 25.39 -1.10
N GLY A 739 7.87 25.06 -0.11
CA GLY A 739 8.02 25.75 1.17
C GLY A 739 9.39 26.44 1.25
N ASP A 740 10.20 26.07 2.25
CA ASP A 740 11.56 26.61 2.43
C ASP A 740 12.68 25.78 1.75
N GLY A 741 12.36 24.59 1.23
CA GLY A 741 13.29 23.71 0.51
C GLY A 741 14.35 23.01 1.38
N THR A 742 14.29 23.11 2.71
CA THR A 742 15.32 22.56 3.61
C THR A 742 15.14 21.06 3.92
N GLY A 743 13.96 20.50 3.63
CA GLY A 743 13.58 19.13 3.96
C GLY A 743 13.34 18.87 5.45
N GLY A 744 12.76 17.71 5.75
CA GLY A 744 12.47 17.34 7.13
C GLY A 744 11.22 18.03 7.69
N GLY A 745 10.25 18.39 6.84
CA GLY A 745 9.05 19.13 7.22
C GLY A 745 8.14 18.41 8.22
N ASP A 746 7.35 19.20 8.94
CA ASP A 746 6.30 18.75 9.84
C ASP A 746 4.94 19.01 9.19
N TYR A 747 4.40 17.95 8.61
CA TYR A 747 3.19 17.99 7.79
C TYR A 747 1.91 17.70 8.58
N ARG A 748 1.93 17.86 9.91
CA ARG A 748 0.70 17.94 10.70
C ARG A 748 -0.10 19.17 10.27
N PRO A 749 -1.43 19.07 10.07
CA PRO A 749 -2.26 20.22 9.78
C PRO A 749 -2.14 21.29 10.87
N ALA A 750 -1.95 22.54 10.45
CA ALA A 750 -2.00 23.69 11.36
C ALA A 750 -3.45 24.08 11.70
N SER A 751 -3.63 24.92 12.72
CA SER A 751 -4.95 25.48 13.05
C SER A 751 -5.57 26.21 11.85
N GLY A 752 -6.83 25.90 11.53
CA GLY A 752 -7.55 26.47 10.38
C GLY A 752 -7.19 25.88 9.02
N SER A 753 -6.30 24.89 8.97
CA SER A 753 -6.02 24.13 7.73
C SER A 753 -7.31 23.44 7.27
N PRO A 754 -7.72 23.52 5.99
CA PRO A 754 -8.93 22.85 5.56
C PRO A 754 -8.68 21.38 5.27
N LEU A 755 -7.52 20.82 5.65
CA LEU A 755 -7.37 19.38 5.72
C LEU A 755 -8.32 18.83 6.79
N ILE A 756 -8.53 19.61 7.85
CA ILE A 756 -9.29 19.23 9.05
C ILE A 756 -10.76 18.98 8.70
N GLY A 757 -11.28 17.83 9.12
CA GLY A 757 -12.70 17.49 9.02
C GLY A 757 -13.16 17.08 7.62
N VAL A 758 -12.25 16.90 6.67
CA VAL A 758 -12.55 16.57 5.27
C VAL A 758 -12.89 15.09 5.09
N ALA A 759 -12.18 14.21 5.77
CA ALA A 759 -12.34 12.77 5.64
C ALA A 759 -13.18 12.20 6.79
N SER A 760 -13.94 11.13 6.52
CA SER A 760 -14.86 10.52 7.50
C SER A 760 -14.79 9.00 7.55
N ARG A 761 -14.12 8.36 6.58
CA ARG A 761 -13.89 6.92 6.57
C ARG A 761 -12.45 6.59 6.24
N ALA A 762 -11.93 5.57 6.90
CA ALA A 762 -10.56 5.10 6.71
C ALA A 762 -10.44 3.60 7.02
N ASN A 763 -9.40 2.99 6.48
CA ASN A 763 -8.98 1.64 6.81
C ASN A 763 -8.22 1.55 8.13
N VAL A 764 -7.68 2.68 8.60
CA VAL A 764 -6.90 2.80 9.84
C VAL A 764 -7.52 3.88 10.73
N ASP A 765 -7.59 3.60 12.04
CA ASP A 765 -8.24 4.45 13.03
C ASP A 765 -7.33 5.45 13.74
N VAL A 766 -6.03 5.38 13.44
CA VAL A 766 -5.03 6.35 13.86
C VAL A 766 -4.32 6.89 12.62
N ASP A 767 -3.74 8.07 12.79
CA ASP A 767 -2.81 8.64 11.83
C ASP A 767 -1.45 7.96 11.93
N ARG A 768 -0.49 8.46 11.15
CA ARG A 768 0.87 7.92 11.10
C ARG A 768 1.68 8.20 12.38
N ALA A 769 1.35 9.22 13.16
CA ALA A 769 1.99 9.53 14.44
C ALA A 769 1.35 8.78 15.63
N GLY A 770 0.25 8.05 15.39
CA GLY A 770 -0.50 7.33 16.42
C GLY A 770 -1.64 8.13 17.05
N VAL A 771 -1.96 9.31 16.52
CA VAL A 771 -3.10 10.14 16.95
C VAL A 771 -4.40 9.53 16.43
N ALA A 772 -5.40 9.40 17.29
CA ALA A 772 -6.69 8.82 16.92
C ALA A 772 -7.47 9.72 15.96
N ARG A 773 -8.07 9.13 14.93
CA ARG A 773 -8.92 9.83 13.97
C ARG A 773 -10.34 10.01 14.53
N GLY A 774 -10.86 11.23 14.45
CA GLY A 774 -12.23 11.58 14.87
C GLY A 774 -13.33 11.05 13.93
N PRO A 775 -14.63 11.32 14.22
CA PRO A 775 -15.75 11.02 13.30
C PRO A 775 -15.60 11.67 11.92
N THR A 776 -15.07 12.90 11.92
CA THR A 776 -14.41 13.52 10.79
C THR A 776 -12.97 13.82 11.20
N PHE A 777 -12.06 13.85 10.24
CA PHE A 777 -10.62 13.90 10.52
C PHE A 777 -9.85 14.50 9.35
N ALA A 778 -8.55 14.74 9.55
CA ALA A 778 -7.74 15.43 8.55
C ALA A 778 -7.47 14.58 7.30
N ALA A 779 -7.58 15.19 6.12
CA ALA A 779 -7.01 14.62 4.90
C ALA A 779 -5.47 14.61 4.98
N GLY A 780 -4.87 13.48 4.62
CA GLY A 780 -3.44 13.22 4.76
C GLY A 780 -3.12 12.23 5.87
N ALA A 781 -1.81 12.04 6.08
CA ALA A 781 -1.27 11.01 6.95
C ALA A 781 -1.23 11.40 8.43
N LEU A 782 -1.47 12.68 8.74
CA LEU A 782 -1.26 13.26 10.06
C LEU A 782 -2.49 14.07 10.49
N GLU A 783 -2.88 13.95 11.76
CA GLU A 783 -3.85 14.82 12.42
C GLU A 783 -3.17 16.07 13.00
N THR A 784 -3.99 17.03 13.44
CA THR A 784 -3.52 18.18 14.22
C THR A 784 -2.85 17.71 15.51
N ALA A 785 -1.80 18.43 15.92
CA ALA A 785 -1.05 18.15 17.15
C ALA A 785 -1.90 18.26 18.43
#